data_AF-A0A225W7N4-F1
#
_entry.id   AF-A0A225W7N4-F1
#
_cell.length_a   1.000
_cell.length_b   1.000
_cell.length_c   1.000
_cell.angle_alpha   90.00
_cell.angle_beta   90.00
_cell.angle_gamma   90.00
#
_symmetry.space_group_name_H-M   'P 1'
#
loop_
_entity.id
_entity.type
_entity.pdbx_description
1 polymer ?
#
loop_
_entity_poly.entity_id
_entity_poly.type
_entity_poly.pdbx_seq_one_letter_code
_entity_poly.pdbx_strand_id
1 'polypeptide(L)'
;MPSAVHISPESADSVLPSKFLDRLKLHDILIGLYHWTICVFIIALVCSQLLGAVWDSRTTMLHIFFGKSPLQGPYQIVGTNDVPYPDRVIACVRRGEYFEPKLVSSLLAAPGVSAIVEDSTGTAMHGYRLRQRRVGSVTDTLDSAIETAYKSSCALIAKTMNNIFDACLELGYTNLTRDNLRVVDDVNSKNLYMLPNTLPILIIPYWDNAPHARHVIPTWNGDACAFRLQDAYAASNSASKLASFRGVNRSARFERTMEWLRRPGGHWKNGWYEDLEGMRWYSDLTSSAKGAPYYMTFRLFDMLSGKEADCSHPADCEAAAKMGKWGDKFITADKSHNFNSVYIANGTEFGMFIYESYEIHTVRSVFDWETLASNLSVGLVLIRWVVALISLHLGAFRGKSLWFSGGIGCVSGAGSFTYLPLMSLPRLKMTLAAFWTVGCKFQGQQAGLSEAWFAIYPAIVHFMLLYYSLLNLIAKTLRRRVSDVLFAPTMIALCLLHFYRMELASSGWLKGIDGRISTVVLSDEVDKLQLADYFTSDVAWRMNGRVPLIFGVKLAILGVNLLPLLLARSFPIAGRGTTQDLHGVEKALALDARYVGGLGCSLTYMVVMVDKKERRVSSTISKPRKIVLVNSYELIRLGYLVYGDKYLITFDEWDLLSAMAPFRAFCYLWNHRVLVWALRPVLATGDAEIAGGRALQSTEPQMWRLDDPRLQRIRWWQVSACSIQC
;
A
#
# COMPACT_ATOMS: atom_id res chain seq x y z
N MET A 1 -16.54 51.35 59.96
CA MET A 1 -15.94 52.40 59.12
C MET A 1 -14.50 52.03 58.89
N PRO A 2 -14.19 51.47 57.70
CA PRO A 2 -13.72 52.28 56.59
C PRO A 2 -14.46 52.00 55.27
N SER A 3 -14.30 52.94 54.35
CA SER A 3 -15.04 53.13 53.10
C SER A 3 -14.81 52.02 52.07
N ALA A 4 -15.92 51.59 51.46
CA ALA A 4 -15.96 50.71 50.31
C ALA A 4 -15.42 51.42 49.05
N VAL A 5 -14.42 50.83 48.41
CA VAL A 5 -14.01 51.16 47.04
C VAL A 5 -14.63 50.11 46.12
N HIS A 6 -15.61 50.55 45.33
CA HIS A 6 -16.17 49.81 44.21
C HIS A 6 -15.07 49.53 43.18
N ILE A 7 -14.76 48.26 42.93
CA ILE A 7 -14.01 47.81 41.75
C ILE A 7 -15.04 47.27 40.77
N SER A 8 -15.27 48.01 39.69
CA SER A 8 -16.10 47.60 38.56
C SER A 8 -15.46 46.41 37.83
N PRO A 9 -16.26 45.45 37.31
CA PRO A 9 -15.76 44.41 36.44
C PRO A 9 -15.59 44.98 35.02
N GLU A 10 -14.35 45.14 34.55
CA GLU A 10 -14.09 45.31 33.11
C GLU A 10 -14.43 43.99 32.40
N SER A 11 -15.61 43.96 31.81
CA SER A 11 -16.03 42.95 30.84
C SER A 11 -15.17 43.05 29.59
N ALA A 12 -14.46 41.96 29.28
CA ALA A 12 -13.77 41.78 28.01
C ALA A 12 -14.81 41.55 26.90
N ASP A 13 -15.37 42.62 26.36
CA ASP A 13 -16.16 42.58 25.14
C ASP A 13 -15.21 42.41 23.95
N SER A 14 -15.13 41.18 23.46
CA SER A 14 -14.51 40.80 22.20
C SER A 14 -15.36 41.26 21.03
N VAL A 15 -15.36 42.57 20.77
CA VAL A 15 -15.90 43.11 19.52
C VAL A 15 -15.00 42.66 18.38
N LEU A 16 -15.37 41.57 17.71
CA LEU A 16 -14.79 41.19 16.43
C LEU A 16 -14.97 42.38 15.49
N PRO A 17 -13.90 43.01 14.96
CA PRO A 17 -14.06 44.21 14.16
C PRO A 17 -14.89 43.88 12.93
N SER A 18 -16.03 44.57 12.75
CA SER A 18 -17.02 44.35 11.68
C SER A 18 -16.42 44.36 10.27
N LYS A 19 -15.23 44.95 10.08
CA LYS A 19 -14.45 44.96 8.83
C LYS A 19 -13.74 43.65 8.50
N PHE A 20 -13.75 42.65 9.41
CA PHE A 20 -13.13 41.35 9.22
C PHE A 20 -13.95 40.43 8.29
N LEU A 21 -15.27 40.47 8.43
CA LEU A 21 -16.20 39.65 7.63
C LEU A 21 -16.25 40.11 6.16
N ASP A 22 -16.12 41.41 5.89
CA ASP A 22 -16.11 41.97 4.52
C ASP A 22 -14.86 41.60 3.70
N ARG A 23 -13.80 41.09 4.35
CA ARG A 23 -12.49 40.79 3.72
C ARG A 23 -12.21 39.31 3.53
N LEU A 24 -12.97 38.44 4.19
CA LEU A 24 -12.87 36.99 4.01
C LEU A 24 -13.61 36.61 2.74
N LYS A 25 -12.88 36.43 1.64
CA LYS A 25 -13.47 35.83 0.45
C LYS A 25 -13.84 34.39 0.80
N LEU A 26 -15.07 33.99 0.47
CA LEU A 26 -15.55 32.61 0.65
C LEU A 26 -14.53 31.57 0.14
N HIS A 27 -13.87 31.88 -0.97
CA HIS A 27 -12.79 31.08 -1.54
C HIS A 27 -11.64 30.81 -0.56
N ASP A 28 -11.16 31.82 0.17
CA ASP A 28 -10.02 31.68 1.08
C ASP A 28 -10.37 30.82 2.30
N ILE A 29 -11.62 30.94 2.79
CA ILE A 29 -12.17 30.07 3.84
C ILE A 29 -12.23 28.62 3.35
N LEU A 30 -12.76 28.39 2.15
CA LEU A 30 -12.89 27.05 1.59
C LEU A 30 -11.53 26.35 1.41
N ILE A 31 -10.50 27.08 0.96
CA ILE A 31 -9.15 26.51 0.85
C ILE A 31 -8.54 26.26 2.24
N GLY A 32 -8.77 27.14 3.22
CA GLY A 32 -8.35 26.90 4.60
C GLY A 32 -8.99 25.64 5.21
N LEU A 33 -10.31 25.48 5.03
CA LEU A 33 -11.04 24.28 5.43
C LEU A 33 -10.52 23.03 4.74
N TYR A 34 -10.22 23.11 3.44
CA TYR A 34 -9.61 22.03 2.67
C TYR A 34 -8.31 21.54 3.33
N HIS A 35 -7.37 22.43 3.67
CA HIS A 35 -6.12 22.00 4.31
C HIS A 35 -6.32 21.43 5.72
N TRP A 36 -7.27 21.96 6.49
CA TRP A 36 -7.67 21.35 7.76
C TRP A 36 -8.19 19.93 7.58
N THR A 37 -9.11 19.71 6.63
CA THR A 37 -9.66 18.39 6.34
C THR A 37 -8.58 17.42 5.90
N ILE A 38 -7.66 17.84 5.01
CA ILE A 38 -6.52 17.01 4.60
C ILE A 38 -5.60 16.69 5.77
N CYS A 39 -5.28 17.67 6.62
CA CYS A 39 -4.42 17.47 7.78
C CYS A 39 -5.03 16.44 8.75
N VAL A 40 -6.32 16.59 9.08
CA VAL A 40 -7.07 15.65 9.94
C VAL A 40 -7.15 14.26 9.30
N PHE A 41 -7.41 14.18 8.00
CA PHE A 41 -7.45 12.92 7.27
C PHE A 41 -6.10 12.18 7.34
N ILE A 42 -4.99 12.90 7.13
CA ILE A 42 -3.64 12.34 7.24
C ILE A 42 -3.33 11.88 8.66
N ILE A 43 -3.70 12.66 9.67
CA ILE A 43 -3.56 12.28 11.08
C ILE A 43 -4.33 10.99 11.35
N ALA A 44 -5.57 10.88 10.89
CA ALA A 44 -6.38 9.67 11.07
C ALA A 44 -5.71 8.43 10.41
N LEU A 45 -5.16 8.58 9.20
CA LEU A 45 -4.42 7.51 8.54
C LEU A 45 -3.17 7.12 9.35
N VAL A 46 -2.31 8.06 9.72
CA VAL A 46 -1.07 7.75 10.47
C VAL A 46 -1.37 7.17 11.85
N CYS A 47 -2.35 7.71 12.58
CA CYS A 47 -2.76 7.19 13.87
C CYS A 47 -3.36 5.78 13.78
N SER A 48 -3.92 5.37 12.63
CA SER A 48 -4.38 3.99 12.44
C SER A 48 -3.24 2.95 12.56
N GLN A 49 -1.99 3.33 12.27
CA GLN A 49 -0.83 2.46 12.53
C GLN A 49 -0.45 2.36 13.99
N LEU A 50 -0.67 3.42 14.77
CA LEU A 50 -0.44 3.37 16.22
C LEU A 50 -1.44 2.44 16.91
N LEU A 51 -2.69 2.39 16.41
CA LEU A 51 -3.64 1.37 16.83
C LEU A 51 -3.13 -0.04 16.52
N GLY A 52 -2.38 -0.21 15.43
CA GLY A 52 -1.70 -1.46 15.05
C GLY A 52 -0.67 -1.98 16.07
N ALA A 53 -0.16 -1.15 16.97
CA ALA A 53 0.71 -1.60 18.06
C ALA A 53 -0.04 -2.41 19.14
N VAL A 54 -1.35 -2.15 19.29
CA VAL A 54 -2.22 -2.86 20.25
C VAL A 54 -3.14 -3.85 19.51
N TRP A 55 -3.52 -3.51 18.28
CA TRP A 55 -4.44 -4.24 17.44
C TRP A 55 -3.72 -4.71 16.17
N ASP A 56 -2.88 -5.73 16.33
CA ASP A 56 -1.96 -6.23 15.31
C ASP A 56 -2.64 -7.00 14.17
N SER A 57 -3.95 -7.24 14.27
CA SER A 57 -4.69 -8.10 13.35
C SER A 57 -6.04 -7.53 12.91
N ARG A 58 -6.36 -7.67 11.63
CA ARG A 58 -7.70 -7.38 11.09
C ARG A 58 -8.27 -8.62 10.45
N THR A 59 -9.50 -8.94 10.83
CA THR A 59 -10.32 -9.95 10.15
C THR A 59 -11.37 -9.27 9.29
N THR A 60 -11.52 -9.70 8.05
CA THR A 60 -12.54 -9.23 7.11
C THR A 60 -13.26 -10.41 6.50
N MET A 61 -14.59 -10.30 6.40
CA MET A 61 -15.39 -11.22 5.59
C MET A 61 -15.52 -10.63 4.19
N LEU A 62 -15.13 -11.39 3.18
CA LEU A 62 -15.14 -10.98 1.78
C LEU A 62 -15.93 -12.00 0.98
N HIS A 63 -16.82 -11.50 0.12
CA HIS A 63 -17.38 -12.31 -0.97
C HIS A 63 -16.50 -12.10 -2.20
N ILE A 64 -15.82 -13.16 -2.62
CA ILE A 64 -14.93 -13.15 -3.77
C ILE A 64 -15.67 -13.80 -4.92
N PHE A 65 -15.70 -13.10 -6.06
CA PHE A 65 -16.32 -13.58 -7.29
C PHE A 65 -15.42 -13.26 -8.49
N PHE A 66 -15.01 -14.29 -9.21
CA PHE A 66 -14.24 -14.20 -10.45
C PHE A 66 -14.95 -14.98 -11.56
N GLY A 67 -14.86 -14.47 -12.79
CA GLY A 67 -15.45 -15.10 -13.97
C GLY A 67 -16.94 -14.83 -14.12
N LYS A 68 -17.68 -15.79 -14.66
CA LYS A 68 -19.13 -15.69 -14.95
C LYS A 68 -19.79 -17.05 -14.77
N SER A 69 -21.09 -17.05 -14.51
CA SER A 69 -21.86 -18.30 -14.38
C SER A 69 -21.67 -19.21 -15.60
N PRO A 70 -21.41 -20.53 -15.41
CA PRO A 70 -21.24 -21.47 -16.51
C PRO A 70 -22.48 -21.57 -17.42
N LEU A 71 -23.66 -21.19 -16.89
CA LEU A 71 -24.93 -21.19 -17.64
C LEU A 71 -24.96 -20.17 -18.78
N GLN A 72 -24.07 -19.17 -18.77
CA GLN A 72 -23.95 -18.17 -19.84
C GLN A 72 -23.20 -18.71 -21.07
N GLY A 73 -22.64 -19.92 -20.98
CA GLY A 73 -21.85 -20.54 -22.04
C GLY A 73 -20.38 -20.12 -22.05
N PRO A 74 -19.60 -20.65 -23.01
CA PRO A 74 -18.17 -20.42 -23.06
C PRO A 74 -17.82 -19.00 -23.54
N TYR A 75 -16.74 -18.46 -22.98
CA TYR A 75 -16.19 -17.14 -23.28
C TYR A 75 -14.65 -17.20 -23.27
N GLN A 76 -13.99 -16.12 -23.70
CA GLN A 76 -12.55 -16.01 -23.59
C GLN A 76 -12.15 -15.80 -22.12
N ILE A 77 -11.53 -16.82 -21.53
CA ILE A 77 -10.94 -16.73 -20.19
C ILE A 77 -9.68 -15.87 -20.31
N VAL A 78 -9.56 -14.89 -19.42
CA VAL A 78 -8.40 -14.01 -19.30
C VAL A 78 -7.49 -14.57 -18.21
N GLY A 79 -6.20 -14.30 -18.28
CA GLY A 79 -5.23 -14.70 -17.25
C GLY A 79 -4.66 -16.11 -17.46
N THR A 80 -3.61 -16.42 -16.70
CA THR A 80 -2.86 -17.70 -16.79
C THR A 80 -3.03 -18.57 -15.54
N ASN A 81 -3.82 -18.10 -14.58
CA ASN A 81 -4.19 -18.87 -13.39
C ASN A 81 -4.99 -20.10 -13.80
N ASP A 82 -4.94 -21.14 -12.97
CA ASP A 82 -5.70 -22.38 -13.13
C ASP A 82 -5.29 -23.27 -14.33
N VAL A 83 -4.41 -22.83 -15.22
CA VAL A 83 -3.90 -23.64 -16.35
C VAL A 83 -2.77 -24.60 -15.91
N PRO A 84 -2.78 -25.88 -16.33
CA PRO A 84 -1.74 -26.85 -16.00
C PRO A 84 -0.51 -26.72 -16.93
N TYR A 85 0.35 -25.75 -16.64
CA TYR A 85 1.60 -25.55 -17.38
C TYR A 85 2.74 -26.46 -16.85
N PRO A 86 3.56 -27.10 -17.72
CA PRO A 86 4.71 -27.91 -17.31
C PRO A 86 5.70 -27.20 -16.38
N ASP A 87 5.86 -25.89 -16.55
CA ASP A 87 6.73 -25.02 -15.73
C ASP A 87 6.16 -24.66 -14.35
N ARG A 88 4.91 -25.06 -14.09
CA ARG A 88 4.21 -24.85 -12.81
C ARG A 88 3.90 -26.15 -12.10
N VAL A 89 3.54 -27.19 -12.84
CA VAL A 89 3.09 -28.47 -12.27
C VAL A 89 4.27 -29.26 -11.71
N ILE A 90 4.01 -30.01 -10.65
CA ILE A 90 5.02 -30.69 -9.82
C ILE A 90 4.76 -32.19 -9.84
N ALA A 91 5.85 -32.96 -9.91
CA ALA A 91 5.89 -34.40 -9.68
C ALA A 91 6.71 -34.71 -8.42
N CYS A 92 6.27 -35.70 -7.65
CA CYS A 92 7.02 -36.21 -6.50
C CYS A 92 7.96 -37.32 -6.97
N VAL A 93 9.26 -37.04 -7.05
CA VAL A 93 10.29 -37.96 -7.56
C VAL A 93 10.99 -38.65 -6.39
N ARG A 94 11.08 -39.98 -6.44
CA ARG A 94 11.77 -40.80 -5.44
C ARG A 94 13.27 -40.63 -5.56
N ARG A 95 13.91 -40.32 -4.43
CA ARG A 95 15.37 -40.25 -4.28
C ARG A 95 15.76 -41.01 -3.02
N GLY A 96 16.15 -42.28 -3.20
CA GLY A 96 16.35 -43.21 -2.10
C GLY A 96 15.04 -43.53 -1.37
N GLU A 97 14.97 -43.17 -0.09
CA GLU A 97 13.80 -43.38 0.78
C GLU A 97 12.83 -42.21 0.82
N TYR A 98 13.17 -41.08 0.20
CA TYR A 98 12.38 -39.84 0.27
C TYR A 98 11.84 -39.45 -1.11
N PHE A 99 10.83 -38.60 -1.11
CA PHE A 99 10.28 -37.99 -2.33
C PHE A 99 10.62 -36.49 -2.36
N GLU A 100 11.21 -36.05 -3.48
CA GLU A 100 11.54 -34.65 -3.75
C GLU A 100 10.54 -34.06 -4.77
N PRO A 101 10.01 -32.85 -4.55
CA PRO A 101 9.20 -32.18 -5.55
C PRO A 101 10.07 -31.66 -6.70
N LYS A 102 9.68 -31.96 -7.94
CA LYS A 102 10.32 -31.44 -9.15
C LYS A 102 9.27 -30.87 -10.10
N LEU A 103 9.58 -29.73 -10.73
CA LEU A 103 8.77 -29.20 -11.82
C LEU A 103 8.82 -30.15 -13.01
N VAL A 104 7.68 -30.40 -13.65
CA VAL A 104 7.62 -31.32 -14.79
C VAL A 104 8.43 -30.80 -15.97
N SER A 105 8.51 -29.47 -16.18
CA SER A 105 9.40 -28.87 -17.19
C SER A 105 10.84 -29.34 -17.03
N SER A 106 11.35 -29.39 -15.79
CA SER A 106 12.72 -29.82 -15.51
C SER A 106 12.97 -31.31 -15.80
N LEU A 107 11.94 -32.14 -15.66
CA LEU A 107 12.01 -33.58 -15.98
C LEU A 107 11.96 -33.80 -17.50
N LEU A 108 11.09 -33.06 -18.19
CA LEU A 108 10.94 -33.09 -19.64
C LEU A 108 12.18 -32.52 -20.37
N ALA A 109 12.94 -31.62 -19.72
CA ALA A 109 14.18 -31.07 -20.27
C ALA A 109 15.32 -32.09 -20.41
N ALA A 110 15.22 -33.26 -19.77
CA ALA A 110 16.20 -34.35 -19.86
C ALA A 110 15.57 -35.63 -20.44
N PRO A 111 15.16 -35.62 -21.72
CA PRO A 111 14.51 -36.76 -22.37
C PRO A 111 15.44 -37.97 -22.43
N GLY A 112 14.87 -39.17 -22.25
CA GLY A 112 15.59 -40.44 -22.18
C GLY A 112 16.20 -40.75 -20.81
N VAL A 113 16.27 -39.77 -19.91
CA VAL A 113 16.79 -39.95 -18.53
C VAL A 113 15.69 -39.74 -17.50
N SER A 114 15.11 -38.54 -17.47
CA SER A 114 14.08 -38.15 -16.49
C SER A 114 12.67 -38.13 -17.08
N ALA A 115 12.55 -38.30 -18.40
CA ALA A 115 11.30 -38.46 -19.11
C ALA A 115 11.51 -39.44 -20.29
N ILE A 116 10.85 -40.59 -20.24
CA ILE A 116 10.97 -41.65 -21.23
C ILE A 116 9.77 -41.58 -22.16
N VAL A 117 9.98 -41.46 -23.47
CA VAL A 117 8.89 -41.50 -24.45
C VAL A 117 8.29 -42.91 -24.45
N GLU A 118 7.04 -43.03 -24.03
CA GLU A 118 6.31 -44.29 -23.97
C GLU A 118 5.46 -44.49 -25.24
N ASP A 119 4.84 -43.41 -25.73
CA ASP A 119 4.13 -43.40 -27.01
C ASP A 119 4.43 -42.11 -27.77
N SER A 120 4.63 -42.22 -29.08
CA SER A 120 4.79 -41.09 -30.00
C SER A 120 3.70 -41.03 -31.08
N THR A 121 2.84 -42.04 -31.14
CA THR A 121 1.75 -42.14 -32.11
C THR A 121 0.54 -41.30 -31.70
N GLY A 122 0.42 -41.00 -30.40
CA GLY A 122 -0.73 -40.34 -29.80
C GLY A 122 -1.93 -41.25 -29.64
N THR A 123 -1.74 -42.57 -29.66
CA THR A 123 -2.80 -43.58 -29.44
C THR A 123 -2.99 -43.85 -27.95
N ALA A 124 -1.94 -43.70 -27.15
CA ALA A 124 -2.00 -43.84 -25.71
C ALA A 124 -2.93 -42.79 -25.08
N MET A 125 -3.64 -43.21 -24.04
CA MET A 125 -4.64 -42.39 -23.35
C MET A 125 -4.38 -42.25 -21.85
N HIS A 126 -3.41 -42.98 -21.32
CA HIS A 126 -3.16 -43.16 -19.88
C HIS A 126 -2.23 -42.12 -19.26
N GLY A 127 -2.13 -40.93 -19.86
CA GLY A 127 -1.39 -39.79 -19.34
C GLY A 127 -2.26 -38.66 -18.79
N TYR A 128 -1.61 -37.58 -18.38
CA TYR A 128 -2.26 -36.30 -18.16
C TYR A 128 -1.72 -35.23 -19.11
N ARG A 129 -2.60 -34.58 -19.87
CA ARG A 129 -2.21 -33.57 -20.85
C ARG A 129 -1.94 -32.22 -20.18
N LEU A 130 -0.80 -31.63 -20.52
CA LEU A 130 -0.37 -30.30 -20.10
C LEU A 130 -0.47 -29.32 -21.26
N ARG A 131 -0.31 -28.03 -20.96
CA ARG A 131 -0.28 -26.96 -21.97
C ARG A 131 1.02 -26.20 -21.90
N GLN A 132 1.68 -25.95 -23.02
CA GLN A 132 2.88 -25.11 -23.01
C GLN A 132 2.55 -23.63 -22.81
N ARG A 133 3.38 -22.93 -22.02
CA ARG A 133 3.29 -21.48 -21.88
C ARG A 133 4.00 -20.81 -23.07
N ARG A 134 3.52 -19.65 -23.53
CA ARG A 134 4.23 -18.87 -24.56
C ARG A 134 5.60 -18.40 -24.00
N VAL A 135 6.62 -18.41 -24.87
CA VAL A 135 8.04 -18.14 -24.55
C VAL A 135 8.22 -16.82 -23.77
N GLY A 136 9.03 -16.84 -22.70
CA GLY A 136 9.49 -15.64 -21.98
C GLY A 136 8.95 -15.44 -20.55
N SER A 137 8.19 -16.39 -19.99
CA SER A 137 7.56 -16.29 -18.66
C SER A 137 7.76 -17.56 -17.81
N VAL A 138 8.95 -18.16 -17.88
CA VAL A 138 9.25 -19.42 -17.20
C VAL A 138 9.93 -19.12 -15.87
N THR A 139 9.27 -19.42 -14.77
CA THR A 139 9.93 -19.58 -13.47
C THR A 139 10.23 -21.07 -13.31
N ASP A 140 11.42 -21.51 -13.70
CA ASP A 140 11.84 -22.92 -13.58
C ASP A 140 12.30 -23.29 -12.15
N THR A 141 11.93 -22.51 -11.14
CA THR A 141 12.39 -22.71 -9.76
C THR A 141 11.24 -22.63 -8.78
N LEU A 142 11.20 -23.62 -7.87
CA LEU A 142 10.36 -23.59 -6.69
C LEU A 142 11.00 -22.67 -5.64
N ASP A 143 10.18 -21.84 -4.99
CA ASP A 143 10.55 -21.07 -3.81
C ASP A 143 10.95 -21.99 -2.65
N SER A 144 11.84 -21.57 -1.75
CA SER A 144 12.38 -22.48 -0.72
C SER A 144 11.32 -22.90 0.31
N ALA A 145 10.40 -22.00 0.66
CA ALA A 145 9.30 -22.31 1.57
C ALA A 145 8.28 -23.24 0.89
N ILE A 146 8.02 -23.01 -0.40
CA ILE A 146 7.13 -23.85 -1.22
C ILE A 146 7.73 -25.22 -1.50
N GLU A 147 9.03 -25.31 -1.78
CA GLU A 147 9.77 -26.57 -1.94
C GLU A 147 9.69 -27.39 -0.64
N THR A 148 9.90 -26.74 0.51
CA THR A 148 9.76 -27.38 1.83
C THR A 148 8.33 -27.89 2.04
N ALA A 149 7.33 -27.07 1.73
CA ALA A 149 5.93 -27.46 1.86
C ALA A 149 5.58 -28.66 0.96
N TYR A 150 6.03 -28.65 -0.29
CA TYR A 150 5.80 -29.77 -1.21
C TYR A 150 6.61 -31.01 -0.87
N LYS A 151 7.79 -30.88 -0.25
CA LYS A 151 8.52 -32.03 0.29
C LYS A 151 7.72 -32.75 1.38
N SER A 152 7.16 -31.99 2.32
CA SER A 152 6.23 -32.55 3.33
C SER A 152 4.98 -33.15 2.69
N SER A 153 4.41 -32.47 1.69
CA SER A 153 3.24 -32.94 0.96
C SER A 153 3.51 -34.26 0.23
N CYS A 154 4.60 -34.36 -0.54
CA CYS A 154 5.01 -35.56 -1.25
C CYS A 154 5.23 -36.75 -0.31
N ALA A 155 5.83 -36.53 0.86
CA ALA A 155 6.00 -37.58 1.86
C ALA A 155 4.64 -38.06 2.42
N LEU A 156 3.71 -37.15 2.70
CA LEU A 156 2.38 -37.49 3.18
C LEU A 156 1.54 -38.20 2.10
N ILE A 157 1.64 -37.77 0.84
CA ILE A 157 1.02 -38.41 -0.32
C ILE A 157 1.51 -39.85 -0.45
N ALA A 158 2.83 -40.07 -0.39
CA ALA A 158 3.40 -41.41 -0.45
C ALA A 158 2.87 -42.31 0.68
N LYS A 159 2.73 -41.77 1.90
CA LYS A 159 2.24 -42.51 3.07
C LYS A 159 0.76 -42.89 2.98
N THR A 160 -0.05 -42.08 2.30
CA THR A 160 -1.52 -42.21 2.25
C THR A 160 -2.03 -42.67 0.88
N MET A 161 -1.12 -43.08 -0.01
CA MET A 161 -1.41 -43.38 -1.41
C MET A 161 -2.57 -44.36 -1.62
N ASN A 162 -2.63 -45.42 -0.82
CA ASN A 162 -3.71 -46.42 -0.92
C ASN A 162 -5.08 -45.79 -0.64
N ASN A 163 -5.18 -44.99 0.42
CA ASN A 163 -6.43 -44.29 0.78
C ASN A 163 -6.81 -43.25 -0.28
N ILE A 164 -5.84 -42.60 -0.93
CA ILE A 164 -6.08 -41.70 -2.07
C ILE A 164 -6.68 -42.48 -3.25
N PHE A 165 -6.14 -43.66 -3.58
CA PHE A 165 -6.69 -44.51 -4.63
C PHE A 165 -8.09 -45.01 -4.29
N ASP A 166 -8.32 -45.45 -3.06
CA ASP A 166 -9.62 -45.94 -2.60
C ASP A 166 -10.67 -44.81 -2.65
N ALA A 167 -10.32 -43.58 -2.27
CA ALA A 167 -11.20 -42.43 -2.43
C ALA A 167 -11.52 -42.13 -3.90
N CYS A 168 -10.56 -42.25 -4.82
CA CYS A 168 -10.82 -42.11 -6.25
C CYS A 168 -11.76 -43.22 -6.80
N LEU A 169 -11.60 -44.46 -6.31
CA LEU A 169 -12.51 -45.56 -6.65
C LEU A 169 -13.92 -45.29 -6.15
N GLU A 170 -14.08 -44.79 -4.92
CA GLU A 170 -15.35 -44.36 -4.34
C GLU A 170 -16.02 -43.23 -5.13
N LEU A 171 -15.23 -42.32 -5.72
CA LEU A 171 -15.73 -41.29 -6.65
C LEU A 171 -16.14 -41.84 -8.03
N GLY A 172 -15.94 -43.14 -8.28
CA GLY A 172 -16.30 -43.83 -9.52
C GLY A 172 -15.20 -43.86 -10.59
N TYR A 173 -13.96 -43.49 -10.26
CA TYR A 173 -12.83 -43.60 -11.18
C TYR A 173 -12.16 -44.97 -11.05
N THR A 174 -12.29 -45.79 -12.09
CA THR A 174 -11.71 -47.15 -12.14
C THR A 174 -10.42 -47.18 -12.95
N ASN A 175 -9.60 -48.21 -12.74
CA ASN A 175 -8.39 -48.47 -13.55
C ASN A 175 -7.35 -47.32 -13.49
N LEU A 176 -7.12 -46.80 -12.29
CA LEU A 176 -6.14 -45.75 -12.00
C LEU A 176 -4.72 -46.23 -12.31
N THR A 177 -3.87 -45.36 -12.87
CA THR A 177 -2.43 -45.64 -12.99
C THR A 177 -1.81 -45.65 -11.59
N ARG A 178 -1.13 -46.74 -11.21
CA ARG A 178 -0.56 -46.93 -9.86
C ARG A 178 0.96 -46.93 -9.80
N ASP A 179 1.61 -46.88 -10.96
CA ASP A 179 3.05 -46.96 -11.14
C ASP A 179 3.66 -45.55 -11.27
N ASN A 180 4.23 -45.20 -12.43
CA ASN A 180 4.84 -43.91 -12.68
C ASN A 180 3.83 -42.90 -13.23
N LEU A 181 4.10 -41.61 -12.98
CA LEU A 181 3.35 -40.53 -13.60
C LEU A 181 3.62 -40.46 -15.10
N ARG A 182 2.57 -40.21 -15.87
CA ARG A 182 2.64 -40.03 -17.32
C ARG A 182 2.03 -38.70 -17.73
N VAL A 183 2.70 -37.98 -18.61
CA VAL A 183 2.29 -36.65 -19.05
C VAL A 183 2.40 -36.50 -20.56
N VAL A 184 1.48 -35.73 -21.14
CA VAL A 184 1.57 -35.27 -22.53
C VAL A 184 2.01 -33.81 -22.50
N ASP A 185 3.11 -33.50 -23.18
CA ASP A 185 3.87 -32.25 -23.02
C ASP A 185 3.25 -31.02 -23.69
N ASP A 186 2.15 -31.16 -24.45
CA ASP A 186 1.34 -30.05 -24.94
C ASP A 186 -0.09 -30.47 -25.35
N VAL A 187 -0.97 -29.49 -25.55
CA VAL A 187 -2.37 -29.70 -25.96
C VAL A 187 -2.46 -30.45 -27.30
N ASN A 188 -1.53 -30.19 -28.22
CA ASN A 188 -1.51 -30.82 -29.55
C ASN A 188 -0.43 -31.89 -29.70
N SER A 189 0.35 -32.15 -28.64
CA SER A 189 1.38 -33.17 -28.69
C SER A 189 0.77 -34.57 -28.77
N LYS A 190 1.49 -35.43 -29.50
CA LYS A 190 1.26 -36.89 -29.59
C LYS A 190 2.18 -37.68 -28.67
N ASN A 191 3.19 -37.03 -28.09
CA ASN A 191 4.19 -37.70 -27.27
C ASN A 191 3.67 -37.85 -25.85
N LEU A 192 3.57 -39.10 -25.40
CA LEU A 192 3.35 -39.47 -24.01
C LEU A 192 4.70 -39.78 -23.37
N TYR A 193 5.01 -39.09 -22.28
CA TYR A 193 6.21 -39.31 -21.50
C TYR A 193 5.88 -39.98 -20.18
N MET A 194 6.57 -41.06 -19.87
CA MET A 194 6.63 -41.67 -18.55
C MET A 194 7.76 -41.03 -17.74
N LEU A 195 7.44 -40.56 -16.53
CA LEU A 195 8.39 -39.95 -15.62
C LEU A 195 8.84 -41.01 -14.60
N PRO A 196 10.03 -41.62 -14.75
CA PRO A 196 10.44 -42.74 -13.91
C PRO A 196 10.63 -42.30 -12.45
N ASN A 197 10.43 -43.24 -11.53
CA ASN A 197 10.60 -43.03 -10.09
C ASN A 197 9.68 -41.95 -9.53
N THR A 198 8.50 -41.72 -10.11
CA THR A 198 7.55 -40.72 -9.61
C THR A 198 6.34 -41.38 -8.95
N LEU A 199 5.70 -40.67 -8.02
CA LEU A 199 4.33 -41.01 -7.61
C LEU A 199 3.38 -40.77 -8.78
N PRO A 200 2.32 -41.59 -8.99
CA PRO A 200 1.39 -41.45 -10.11
C PRO A 200 0.38 -40.30 -9.93
N ILE A 201 0.74 -39.28 -9.15
CA ILE A 201 -0.08 -38.10 -8.87
C ILE A 201 0.64 -36.88 -9.41
N LEU A 202 -0.04 -36.12 -10.26
CA LEU A 202 0.42 -34.81 -10.70
C LEU A 202 -0.16 -33.73 -9.79
N ILE A 203 0.72 -32.86 -9.29
CA ILE A 203 0.34 -31.69 -8.49
C ILE A 203 0.27 -30.48 -9.42
N ILE A 204 -0.88 -29.80 -9.43
CA ILE A 204 -1.21 -28.68 -10.33
C ILE A 204 -1.50 -27.43 -9.48
N PRO A 205 -0.47 -26.63 -9.15
CA PRO A 205 -0.65 -25.35 -8.47
C PRO A 205 -1.60 -24.42 -9.24
N TYR A 206 -2.35 -23.57 -8.53
CA TYR A 206 -3.29 -22.63 -9.15
C TYR A 206 -2.58 -21.46 -9.86
N TRP A 207 -1.45 -21.02 -9.31
CA TRP A 207 -0.54 -20.03 -9.89
C TRP A 207 0.90 -20.45 -9.59
N ASP A 208 1.87 -19.72 -10.14
CA ASP A 208 3.30 -20.05 -9.95
C ASP A 208 3.69 -19.94 -8.46
N ASN A 209 4.36 -20.96 -7.91
CA ASN A 209 4.70 -21.04 -6.48
C ASN A 209 3.49 -20.95 -5.52
N ALA A 210 2.30 -21.35 -5.96
CA ALA A 210 1.15 -21.45 -5.06
C ALA A 210 1.33 -22.64 -4.10
N PRO A 211 1.09 -22.48 -2.78
CA PRO A 211 1.03 -23.61 -1.85
C PRO A 211 -0.23 -24.46 -2.06
N HIS A 212 -1.18 -23.96 -2.86
CA HIS A 212 -2.45 -24.61 -3.14
C HIS A 212 -2.43 -25.22 -4.53
N ALA A 213 -2.84 -26.48 -4.61
CA ALA A 213 -2.84 -27.22 -5.85
C ALA A 213 -4.09 -28.11 -6.00
N ARG A 214 -4.40 -28.39 -7.26
CA ARG A 214 -5.23 -29.52 -7.67
C ARG A 214 -4.33 -30.72 -7.87
N HIS A 215 -4.89 -31.90 -7.73
CA HIS A 215 -4.18 -33.15 -7.85
C HIS A 215 -4.93 -34.01 -8.86
N VAL A 216 -4.18 -34.73 -9.69
CA VAL A 216 -4.79 -35.61 -10.68
C VAL A 216 -4.05 -36.94 -10.73
N ILE A 217 -4.82 -38.02 -10.86
CA ILE A 217 -4.35 -39.37 -11.12
C ILE A 217 -4.92 -39.82 -12.47
N PRO A 218 -4.08 -40.06 -13.49
CA PRO A 218 -4.52 -40.63 -14.75
C PRO A 218 -5.18 -42.01 -14.59
N THR A 219 -6.04 -42.38 -15.52
CA THR A 219 -6.52 -43.76 -15.64
C THR A 219 -6.11 -44.35 -16.97
N TRP A 220 -6.06 -45.68 -17.03
CA TRP A 220 -5.86 -46.41 -18.28
C TRP A 220 -7.02 -46.25 -19.27
N ASN A 221 -8.16 -45.74 -18.81
CA ASN A 221 -9.36 -45.53 -19.63
C ASN A 221 -9.36 -44.17 -20.34
N GLY A 222 -8.37 -43.30 -20.12
CA GLY A 222 -8.27 -41.99 -20.74
C GLY A 222 -8.76 -40.82 -19.90
N ASP A 223 -9.53 -41.08 -18.85
CA ASP A 223 -9.93 -40.05 -17.89
C ASP A 223 -8.89 -39.87 -16.77
N ALA A 224 -9.20 -39.01 -15.80
CA ALA A 224 -8.33 -38.78 -14.65
C ALA A 224 -9.16 -38.44 -13.42
N CYS A 225 -8.83 -39.01 -12.25
CA CYS A 225 -9.43 -38.59 -10.99
C CYS A 225 -8.85 -37.23 -10.60
N ALA A 226 -9.68 -36.18 -10.57
CA ALA A 226 -9.28 -34.82 -10.20
C ALA A 226 -9.79 -34.48 -8.79
N PHE A 227 -8.89 -34.02 -7.92
CA PHE A 227 -9.18 -33.80 -6.50
C PHE A 227 -8.26 -32.74 -5.89
N ARG A 228 -8.49 -32.41 -4.62
CA ARG A 228 -7.74 -31.44 -3.83
C ARG A 228 -7.29 -32.10 -2.54
N LEU A 229 -5.98 -32.17 -2.32
CA LEU A 229 -5.41 -32.50 -1.03
C LEU A 229 -5.22 -31.21 -0.23
N GLN A 230 -5.75 -31.17 1.00
CA GLN A 230 -5.82 -29.96 1.83
C GLN A 230 -5.35 -30.22 3.27
N ASP A 231 -5.39 -29.20 4.12
CA ASP A 231 -5.02 -29.29 5.54
C ASP A 231 -3.57 -29.74 5.73
N ALA A 232 -3.31 -30.93 6.28
CA ALA A 232 -1.95 -31.44 6.51
C ALA A 232 -1.08 -31.51 5.23
N TYR A 233 -1.69 -31.54 4.04
CA TYR A 233 -0.95 -31.53 2.76
C TYR A 233 -0.44 -30.15 2.33
N ALA A 234 -1.00 -29.06 2.86
CA ALA A 234 -0.79 -27.71 2.35
C ALA A 234 0.21 -26.87 3.17
N ALA A 235 0.66 -27.35 4.34
CA ALA A 235 1.56 -26.58 5.20
C ALA A 235 2.56 -27.46 5.94
N SER A 236 3.85 -27.08 5.88
CA SER A 236 4.94 -27.71 6.63
C SER A 236 4.79 -27.61 8.16
N ASN A 237 4.01 -26.63 8.63
CA ASN A 237 3.77 -26.32 10.05
C ASN A 237 2.28 -26.27 10.42
N SER A 238 1.41 -26.94 9.66
CA SER A 238 -0.02 -26.97 9.96
C SER A 238 -0.24 -27.69 11.30
N ALA A 239 -0.89 -27.01 12.25
CA ALA A 239 -1.44 -27.65 13.45
C ALA A 239 -2.65 -28.56 13.14
N SER A 240 -3.11 -28.58 11.87
CA SER A 240 -4.20 -29.46 11.45
C SER A 240 -3.72 -30.90 11.43
N LYS A 241 -4.39 -31.74 12.22
CA LYS A 241 -4.19 -33.19 12.25
C LYS A 241 -4.92 -33.91 11.11
N LEU A 242 -5.78 -33.22 10.36
CA LEU A 242 -6.60 -33.79 9.31
C LEU A 242 -5.84 -33.79 7.98
N ALA A 243 -5.82 -34.93 7.28
CA ALA A 243 -5.27 -35.04 5.94
C ALA A 243 -6.40 -35.19 4.92
N SER A 244 -6.96 -34.07 4.47
CA SER A 244 -8.20 -34.06 3.70
C SER A 244 -7.99 -34.33 2.22
N PHE A 245 -8.82 -35.20 1.65
CA PHE A 245 -9.04 -35.37 0.22
C PHE A 245 -10.43 -34.86 -0.14
N ARG A 246 -10.53 -33.92 -1.10
CA ARG A 246 -11.80 -33.43 -1.64
C ARG A 246 -11.88 -33.69 -3.13
N GLY A 247 -12.94 -34.35 -3.59
CA GLY A 247 -13.16 -34.58 -5.01
C GLY A 247 -14.64 -34.64 -5.37
N VAL A 248 -14.93 -34.66 -6.67
CA VAL A 248 -16.29 -34.75 -7.21
C VAL A 248 -16.45 -36.08 -7.92
N ASN A 249 -17.64 -36.68 -7.80
CA ASN A 249 -17.99 -37.92 -8.50
C ASN A 249 -17.74 -37.80 -10.00
N ARG A 250 -17.23 -38.88 -10.60
CA ARG A 250 -16.93 -38.97 -12.02
C ARG A 250 -18.13 -38.64 -12.90
N SER A 251 -19.30 -39.19 -12.58
CA SER A 251 -20.55 -38.95 -13.33
C SER A 251 -20.89 -37.46 -13.38
N ALA A 252 -20.90 -36.79 -12.22
CA ALA A 252 -21.20 -35.37 -12.14
C ALA A 252 -20.21 -34.52 -12.94
N ARG A 253 -18.90 -34.81 -12.86
CA ARG A 253 -17.89 -34.10 -13.67
C ARG A 253 -18.13 -34.28 -15.16
N PHE A 254 -18.45 -35.49 -15.59
CA PHE A 254 -18.60 -35.81 -17.01
C PHE A 254 -19.86 -35.19 -17.57
N GLU A 255 -21.00 -35.42 -16.93
CA GLU A 255 -22.30 -34.89 -17.33
C GLU A 255 -22.27 -33.36 -17.42
N ARG A 256 -21.75 -32.68 -16.39
CA ARG A 256 -21.68 -31.21 -16.38
C ARG A 256 -20.73 -30.64 -17.43
N THR A 257 -19.59 -31.29 -17.66
CA THR A 257 -18.66 -30.88 -18.73
C THR A 257 -19.36 -30.94 -20.09
N MET A 258 -20.03 -32.05 -20.40
CA MET A 258 -20.73 -32.24 -21.68
C MET A 258 -21.93 -31.30 -21.84
N GLU A 259 -22.74 -31.17 -20.78
CA GLU A 259 -23.94 -30.33 -20.75
C GLU A 259 -23.59 -28.86 -20.94
N TRP A 260 -22.64 -28.34 -20.17
CA TRP A 260 -22.30 -26.91 -20.22
C TRP A 260 -21.54 -26.52 -21.49
N LEU A 261 -20.72 -27.42 -22.03
CA LEU A 261 -20.10 -27.22 -23.35
C LEU A 261 -21.11 -27.36 -24.50
N ARG A 262 -22.29 -27.95 -24.25
CA ARG A 262 -23.28 -28.33 -25.27
C ARG A 262 -22.68 -29.20 -26.37
N ARG A 263 -21.75 -30.09 -25.99
CA ARG A 263 -20.98 -30.94 -26.89
C ARG A 263 -21.03 -32.37 -26.36
N PRO A 264 -22.15 -33.10 -26.53
CA PRO A 264 -22.24 -34.50 -26.12
C PRO A 264 -21.50 -35.42 -27.09
N GLY A 265 -21.26 -36.68 -26.67
CA GLY A 265 -20.74 -37.74 -27.55
C GLY A 265 -19.22 -37.79 -27.74
N GLY A 266 -18.48 -36.80 -27.24
CA GLY A 266 -17.02 -36.89 -27.10
C GLY A 266 -16.57 -37.93 -26.08
N HIS A 267 -15.25 -38.07 -25.94
CA HIS A 267 -14.61 -39.07 -25.09
C HIS A 267 -13.49 -38.46 -24.25
N TRP A 268 -13.09 -39.12 -23.17
CA TRP A 268 -11.98 -38.67 -22.34
C TRP A 268 -10.67 -39.31 -22.78
N LYS A 269 -9.64 -38.48 -22.94
CA LYS A 269 -8.30 -38.92 -23.32
C LYS A 269 -7.24 -38.07 -22.64
N ASN A 270 -6.26 -38.73 -22.03
CA ASN A 270 -5.18 -38.09 -21.27
C ASN A 270 -5.69 -37.07 -20.23
N GLY A 271 -6.80 -37.39 -19.55
CA GLY A 271 -7.43 -36.56 -18.51
C GLY A 271 -8.24 -35.36 -19.01
N TRP A 272 -8.36 -35.18 -20.33
CA TRP A 272 -9.11 -34.10 -20.98
C TRP A 272 -10.30 -34.65 -21.78
N TYR A 273 -11.34 -33.85 -21.95
CA TYR A 273 -12.49 -34.21 -22.78
C TYR A 273 -12.22 -33.82 -24.24
N GLU A 274 -12.20 -34.79 -25.15
CA GLU A 274 -12.07 -34.58 -26.59
C GLU A 274 -13.47 -34.69 -27.22
N ASP A 275 -13.97 -33.58 -27.77
CA ASP A 275 -15.27 -33.56 -28.43
C ASP A 275 -15.23 -34.14 -29.85
N LEU A 276 -16.41 -34.23 -30.48
CA LEU A 276 -16.56 -34.76 -31.84
C LEU A 276 -15.88 -33.90 -32.93
N GLU A 277 -15.58 -32.64 -32.64
CA GLU A 277 -14.84 -31.74 -33.53
C GLU A 277 -13.32 -31.85 -33.32
N GLY A 278 -12.87 -32.68 -32.37
CA GLY A 278 -11.45 -32.88 -32.04
C GLY A 278 -10.88 -31.82 -31.11
N MET A 279 -11.71 -30.94 -30.54
CA MET A 279 -11.27 -29.95 -29.56
C MET A 279 -11.11 -30.60 -28.19
N ARG A 280 -10.04 -30.22 -27.50
CA ARG A 280 -9.67 -30.78 -26.18
C ARG A 280 -9.99 -29.78 -25.09
N TRP A 281 -10.72 -30.23 -24.09
CA TRP A 281 -11.22 -29.43 -22.98
C TRP A 281 -10.68 -29.96 -21.66
N TYR A 282 -9.87 -29.14 -21.01
CA TYR A 282 -9.55 -29.31 -19.60
C TYR A 282 -10.81 -29.03 -18.78
N SER A 283 -11.05 -29.79 -17.72
CA SER A 283 -12.22 -29.65 -16.85
C SER A 283 -11.86 -29.94 -15.40
N ASP A 284 -12.04 -28.96 -14.53
CA ASP A 284 -11.99 -29.05 -13.08
C ASP A 284 -13.22 -28.35 -12.48
N LEU A 285 -13.90 -29.03 -11.56
CA LEU A 285 -15.15 -28.53 -10.99
C LEU A 285 -15.35 -29.05 -9.57
N THR A 286 -15.78 -28.17 -8.68
CA THR A 286 -16.09 -28.50 -7.28
C THR A 286 -16.92 -27.40 -6.63
N SER A 287 -17.81 -27.80 -5.72
CA SER A 287 -18.64 -26.91 -4.94
C SER A 287 -18.72 -27.38 -3.51
N SER A 288 -18.43 -26.49 -2.57
CA SER A 288 -18.71 -26.66 -1.15
C SER A 288 -20.01 -26.00 -0.68
N ALA A 289 -20.74 -25.34 -1.57
CA ALA A 289 -21.99 -24.68 -1.24
C ALA A 289 -23.11 -25.69 -0.97
N LYS A 290 -23.88 -25.46 0.10
CA LYS A 290 -25.05 -26.26 0.46
C LYS A 290 -26.10 -26.20 -0.65
N GLY A 291 -26.67 -27.34 -1.00
CA GLY A 291 -27.64 -27.47 -2.10
C GLY A 291 -27.00 -27.54 -3.49
N ALA A 292 -25.67 -27.44 -3.60
CA ALA A 292 -24.89 -27.58 -4.82
C ALA A 292 -25.53 -26.81 -6.01
N PRO A 293 -25.37 -25.47 -6.08
CA PRO A 293 -26.03 -24.63 -7.09
C PRO A 293 -25.73 -25.04 -8.55
N TYR A 294 -24.76 -25.94 -8.74
CA TYR A 294 -24.35 -26.51 -10.02
C TYR A 294 -24.29 -28.06 -10.01
N TYR A 295 -24.90 -28.72 -9.02
CA TYR A 295 -24.92 -30.18 -8.81
C TYR A 295 -23.51 -30.83 -8.84
N MET A 296 -22.53 -30.15 -8.24
CA MET A 296 -21.13 -30.57 -8.21
C MET A 296 -20.59 -30.66 -6.76
N THR A 297 -21.41 -31.18 -5.84
CA THR A 297 -21.05 -31.34 -4.43
C THR A 297 -19.77 -32.17 -4.30
N PHE A 298 -18.81 -31.66 -3.53
CA PHE A 298 -17.63 -32.45 -3.20
C PHE A 298 -17.96 -33.55 -2.17
N ARG A 299 -17.19 -34.63 -2.21
CA ARG A 299 -17.05 -35.61 -1.11
C ARG A 299 -15.71 -35.41 -0.42
N LEU A 300 -15.67 -35.56 0.90
CA LEU A 300 -14.47 -35.34 1.71
C LEU A 300 -14.09 -36.64 2.41
N PHE A 301 -12.81 -37.00 2.34
CA PHE A 301 -12.25 -38.18 2.96
C PHE A 301 -11.05 -37.78 3.82
N ASP A 302 -10.92 -38.41 4.99
CA ASP A 302 -9.71 -38.32 5.80
C ASP A 302 -8.73 -39.41 5.37
N MET A 303 -7.60 -38.99 4.80
CA MET A 303 -6.58 -39.88 4.25
C MET A 303 -5.78 -40.61 5.32
N LEU A 304 -5.85 -40.23 6.60
CA LEU A 304 -5.22 -41.00 7.67
C LEU A 304 -6.09 -42.17 8.13
N SER A 305 -7.40 -41.97 8.25
CA SER A 305 -8.35 -43.03 8.63
C SER A 305 -8.91 -43.83 7.45
N GLY A 306 -8.84 -43.29 6.23
CA GLY A 306 -9.42 -43.87 5.02
C GLY A 306 -10.95 -43.76 4.96
N LYS A 307 -11.57 -42.97 5.85
CA LYS A 307 -13.03 -42.86 5.93
C LYS A 307 -13.54 -41.56 5.33
N GLU A 308 -14.73 -41.63 4.74
CA GLU A 308 -15.48 -40.44 4.33
C GLU A 308 -15.95 -39.66 5.56
N ALA A 309 -15.80 -38.34 5.52
CA ALA A 309 -16.27 -37.44 6.56
C ALA A 309 -17.77 -37.19 6.42
N ASP A 310 -18.50 -37.18 7.54
CA ASP A 310 -19.89 -36.75 7.55
C ASP A 310 -19.97 -35.22 7.54
N CYS A 311 -20.38 -34.66 6.40
CA CYS A 311 -20.57 -33.22 6.20
C CYS A 311 -22.00 -32.75 6.48
N SER A 312 -22.78 -33.49 7.28
CA SER A 312 -24.13 -33.10 7.71
C SER A 312 -24.13 -31.72 8.39
N HIS A 313 -23.09 -31.42 9.17
CA HIS A 313 -22.79 -30.09 9.68
C HIS A 313 -21.71 -29.43 8.81
N PRO A 314 -21.98 -28.27 8.16
CA PRO A 314 -21.03 -27.65 7.24
C PRO A 314 -19.66 -27.35 7.86
N ALA A 315 -19.63 -26.99 9.14
CA ALA A 315 -18.42 -26.64 9.88
C ALA A 315 -17.40 -27.79 9.96
N ASP A 316 -17.86 -29.05 9.96
CA ASP A 316 -17.01 -30.23 10.11
C ASP A 316 -16.21 -30.53 8.83
N CYS A 317 -16.63 -29.95 7.70
CA CYS A 317 -15.99 -30.12 6.40
C CYS A 317 -15.41 -28.81 5.83
N GLU A 318 -15.28 -27.77 6.66
CA GLU A 318 -14.56 -26.56 6.29
C GLU A 318 -13.06 -26.83 6.21
N ALA A 319 -12.39 -26.22 5.24
CA ALA A 319 -10.93 -26.34 5.16
C ALA A 319 -10.30 -25.56 6.33
N ALA A 320 -9.16 -26.03 6.83
CA ALA A 320 -8.38 -25.27 7.80
C ALA A 320 -7.98 -23.91 7.21
N ALA A 321 -7.79 -22.93 8.10
CA ALA A 321 -7.28 -21.62 7.69
C ALA A 321 -5.91 -21.78 7.04
N LYS A 322 -5.78 -21.22 5.84
CA LYS A 322 -4.54 -21.21 5.06
C LYS A 322 -3.66 -20.10 5.57
N MET A 323 -2.46 -20.43 6.01
CA MET A 323 -1.52 -19.43 6.54
C MET A 323 -0.50 -19.04 5.47
N GLY A 324 -0.36 -17.74 5.23
CA GLY A 324 0.68 -17.16 4.37
C GLY A 324 1.61 -16.24 5.16
N LYS A 325 2.85 -16.10 4.71
CA LYS A 325 3.80 -15.11 5.24
C LYS A 325 4.42 -14.32 4.09
N TRP A 326 4.75 -13.06 4.35
CA TRP A 326 5.48 -12.21 3.41
C TRP A 326 6.49 -11.35 4.15
N GLY A 327 7.75 -11.74 4.01
CA GLY A 327 8.82 -11.39 4.92
C GLY A 327 8.53 -11.82 6.36
N ASP A 328 9.23 -11.19 7.29
CA ASP A 328 9.00 -11.31 8.73
C ASP A 328 7.82 -10.45 9.24
N LYS A 329 7.37 -9.46 8.45
CA LYS A 329 6.42 -8.43 8.92
C LYS A 329 4.94 -8.74 8.72
N PHE A 330 4.57 -9.63 7.79
CA PHE A 330 3.16 -9.87 7.45
C PHE A 330 2.79 -11.35 7.49
N ILE A 331 1.67 -11.64 8.16
CA ILE A 331 1.08 -12.97 8.21
C ILE A 331 -0.38 -12.85 7.74
N THR A 332 -0.79 -13.74 6.85
CA THR A 332 -2.18 -13.84 6.37
C THR A 332 -2.76 -15.18 6.80
N ALA A 333 -4.05 -15.19 7.11
CA ALA A 333 -4.83 -16.40 7.35
C ALA A 333 -6.13 -16.33 6.56
N ASP A 334 -6.31 -17.25 5.61
CA ASP A 334 -7.47 -17.33 4.74
C ASP A 334 -8.31 -18.56 5.06
N LYS A 335 -9.54 -18.35 5.52
CA LYS A 335 -10.51 -19.43 5.69
C LYS A 335 -11.64 -19.25 4.68
N SER A 336 -11.67 -20.13 3.68
CA SER A 336 -12.71 -20.14 2.63
C SER A 336 -13.91 -20.97 3.09
N HIS A 337 -15.11 -20.42 2.93
CA HIS A 337 -16.42 -21.04 3.18
C HIS A 337 -17.26 -21.01 1.91
N ASN A 338 -18.11 -22.02 1.71
CA ASN A 338 -19.09 -22.07 0.62
C ASN A 338 -18.52 -21.66 -0.75
N PHE A 339 -17.45 -22.31 -1.20
CA PHE A 339 -16.82 -21.98 -2.47
C PHE A 339 -17.42 -22.78 -3.63
N ASN A 340 -17.53 -22.14 -4.78
CA ASN A 340 -17.83 -22.76 -6.07
C ASN A 340 -16.65 -22.51 -7.00
N SER A 341 -16.14 -23.54 -7.67
CA SER A 341 -15.01 -23.42 -8.59
C SER A 341 -15.29 -24.29 -9.80
N VAL A 342 -15.38 -23.66 -10.97
CA VAL A 342 -15.49 -24.33 -12.27
C VAL A 342 -14.44 -23.73 -13.17
N TYR A 343 -13.64 -24.59 -13.78
CA TYR A 343 -12.68 -24.22 -14.81
C TYR A 343 -12.73 -25.27 -15.91
N ILE A 344 -13.37 -24.92 -17.02
CA ILE A 344 -13.42 -25.73 -18.23
C ILE A 344 -12.82 -24.90 -19.36
N ALA A 345 -11.73 -25.32 -19.98
CA ALA A 345 -11.05 -24.50 -20.98
C ALA A 345 -10.38 -25.36 -22.05
N ASN A 346 -10.37 -24.86 -23.29
CA ASN A 346 -9.56 -25.44 -24.36
C ASN A 346 -8.12 -24.91 -24.36
N GLY A 347 -7.30 -25.38 -25.29
CA GLY A 347 -5.90 -24.93 -25.45
C GLY A 347 -5.70 -23.44 -25.78
N THR A 348 -6.77 -22.72 -26.10
CA THR A 348 -6.78 -21.28 -26.40
C THR A 348 -7.38 -20.42 -25.27
N GLU A 349 -7.62 -21.00 -24.08
CA GLU A 349 -8.29 -20.34 -22.94
C GLU A 349 -9.72 -19.89 -23.28
N PHE A 350 -10.38 -20.55 -24.23
CA PHE A 350 -11.80 -20.37 -24.48
C PHE A 350 -12.58 -21.45 -23.72
N GLY A 351 -13.59 -21.06 -22.95
CA GLY A 351 -14.35 -21.98 -22.11
C GLY A 351 -15.13 -21.29 -20.99
N MET A 352 -15.31 -21.96 -19.86
CA MET A 352 -16.09 -21.47 -18.72
C MET A 352 -15.21 -21.39 -17.48
N PHE A 353 -15.26 -20.24 -16.80
CA PHE A 353 -14.58 -20.03 -15.55
C PHE A 353 -15.48 -19.28 -14.57
N ILE A 354 -15.62 -19.85 -13.37
CA ILE A 354 -16.16 -19.19 -12.19
C ILE A 354 -15.36 -19.63 -10.95
N TYR A 355 -15.02 -18.66 -10.12
CA TYR A 355 -14.62 -18.90 -8.75
C TYR A 355 -15.40 -17.98 -7.84
N GLU A 356 -16.18 -18.56 -6.95
CA GLU A 356 -16.96 -17.85 -5.94
C GLU A 356 -16.61 -18.41 -4.57
N SER A 357 -16.39 -17.56 -3.57
CA SER A 357 -16.03 -18.00 -2.22
C SER A 357 -16.41 -16.94 -1.20
N TYR A 358 -16.84 -17.35 -0.01
CA TYR A 358 -16.97 -16.48 1.15
C TYR A 358 -15.75 -16.68 2.03
N GLU A 359 -14.87 -15.68 2.12
CA GLU A 359 -13.59 -15.83 2.80
C GLU A 359 -13.53 -14.99 4.07
N ILE A 360 -13.09 -15.62 5.15
CA ILE A 360 -12.62 -14.94 6.34
C ILE A 360 -11.12 -14.75 6.15
N HIS A 361 -10.74 -13.52 5.80
CA HIS A 361 -9.34 -13.12 5.62
C HIS A 361 -8.85 -12.39 6.88
N THR A 362 -7.79 -12.90 7.49
CA THR A 362 -7.14 -12.26 8.63
C THR A 362 -5.72 -11.85 8.26
N VAL A 363 -5.43 -10.55 8.33
CA VAL A 363 -4.08 -10.01 8.14
C VAL A 363 -3.51 -9.62 9.48
N ARG A 364 -2.29 -10.06 9.78
CA ARG A 364 -1.48 -9.61 10.91
C ARG A 364 -0.23 -8.90 10.42
N SER A 365 0.16 -7.85 11.13
CA SER A 365 1.42 -7.16 10.87
C SER A 365 2.21 -6.96 12.16
N VAL A 366 3.52 -7.08 12.06
CA VAL A 366 4.43 -6.83 13.17
C VAL A 366 4.72 -5.33 13.25
N PHE A 367 4.37 -4.71 14.38
CA PHE A 367 4.75 -3.34 14.69
C PHE A 367 6.18 -3.33 15.29
N ASP A 368 7.15 -2.89 14.49
CA ASP A 368 8.56 -2.88 14.84
C ASP A 368 9.10 -1.48 15.19
N TRP A 369 10.35 -1.43 15.63
CA TRP A 369 11.02 -0.16 15.97
C TRP A 369 11.16 0.77 14.74
N GLU A 370 11.32 0.22 13.54
CA GLU A 370 11.40 0.98 12.28
C GLU A 370 10.08 1.73 12.04
N THR A 371 8.95 1.06 12.26
CA THR A 371 7.61 1.63 12.18
C THR A 371 7.41 2.70 13.24
N LEU A 372 7.86 2.47 14.48
CA LEU A 372 7.79 3.47 15.54
C LEU A 372 8.58 4.74 15.19
N ALA A 373 9.84 4.59 14.77
CA ALA A 373 10.72 5.71 14.44
C ALA A 373 10.15 6.56 13.28
N SER A 374 9.66 5.89 12.24
CA SER A 374 8.98 6.55 11.11
C SER A 374 7.71 7.27 11.55
N ASN A 375 6.86 6.64 12.36
CA ASN A 375 5.63 7.25 12.85
C ASN A 375 5.89 8.47 13.73
N LEU A 376 6.93 8.44 14.58
CA LEU A 376 7.35 9.61 15.36
C LEU A 376 7.82 10.74 14.45
N SER A 377 8.63 10.44 13.43
CA SER A 377 9.11 11.46 12.47
C SER A 377 7.98 12.14 11.71
N VAL A 378 7.01 11.36 11.21
CA VAL A 378 5.82 11.87 10.52
C VAL A 378 4.91 12.60 11.51
N GLY A 379 4.72 12.06 12.71
CA GLY A 379 3.92 12.69 13.77
C GLY A 379 4.42 14.09 14.11
N LEU A 380 5.73 14.30 14.22
CA LEU A 380 6.32 15.62 14.44
C LEU A 380 6.04 16.59 13.29
N VAL A 381 6.12 16.13 12.04
CA VAL A 381 5.74 16.95 10.87
C VAL A 381 4.27 17.36 10.95
N LEU A 382 3.37 16.43 11.30
CA LEU A 382 1.94 16.70 11.40
C LEU A 382 1.60 17.64 12.55
N ILE A 383 2.21 17.48 13.72
CA ILE A 383 2.05 18.40 14.86
C ILE A 383 2.45 19.81 14.44
N ARG A 384 3.62 19.98 13.82
CA ARG A 384 4.08 21.30 13.34
C ARG A 384 3.14 21.89 12.29
N TRP A 385 2.57 21.05 11.43
CA TRP A 385 1.61 21.52 10.44
C TRP A 385 0.30 21.99 11.08
N VAL A 386 -0.22 21.26 12.08
CA VAL A 386 -1.36 21.71 12.90
C VAL A 386 -1.06 23.02 13.59
N VAL A 387 0.12 23.15 14.20
CA VAL A 387 0.54 24.38 14.90
C VAL A 387 0.68 25.56 13.93
N ALA A 388 1.19 25.32 12.72
CA ALA A 388 1.23 26.30 11.64
C ALA A 388 -0.19 26.78 11.26
N LEU A 389 -1.11 25.85 11.04
CA LEU A 389 -2.52 26.14 10.72
C LEU A 389 -3.21 26.92 11.85
N ILE A 390 -3.02 26.51 13.10
CA ILE A 390 -3.54 27.21 14.28
C ILE A 390 -2.97 28.63 14.34
N SER A 391 -1.65 28.77 14.17
CA SER A 391 -0.97 30.07 14.25
C SER A 391 -1.46 31.04 13.18
N LEU A 392 -1.57 30.59 11.92
CA LEU A 392 -2.07 31.38 10.80
C LEU A 392 -3.51 31.85 11.03
N HIS A 393 -4.40 30.93 11.39
CA HIS A 393 -5.81 31.25 11.55
C HIS A 393 -6.08 32.06 12.82
N LEU A 394 -5.43 31.77 13.95
CA LEU A 394 -5.52 32.62 15.15
C LEU A 394 -4.95 34.03 14.90
N GLY A 395 -3.88 34.13 14.12
CA GLY A 395 -3.35 35.42 13.64
C GLY A 395 -4.41 36.19 12.86
N ALA A 396 -5.06 35.53 11.89
CA ALA A 396 -6.11 36.13 11.09
C ALA A 396 -7.34 36.53 11.92
N PHE A 397 -7.89 35.63 12.75
CA PHE A 397 -9.05 35.91 13.61
C PHE A 397 -8.83 37.06 14.59
N ARG A 398 -7.58 37.28 15.02
CA ARG A 398 -7.20 38.40 15.90
C ARG A 398 -6.87 39.69 15.12
N GLY A 399 -7.04 39.71 13.80
CA GLY A 399 -6.69 40.84 12.94
C GLY A 399 -5.19 41.11 12.82
N LYS A 400 -4.35 40.11 13.15
CA LYS A 400 -2.88 40.24 13.18
C LYS A 400 -2.20 39.85 11.85
N SER A 401 -2.93 39.15 10.99
CA SER A 401 -2.47 38.73 9.67
C SER A 401 -3.64 38.61 8.70
N LEU A 402 -3.34 38.50 7.41
CA LEU A 402 -4.31 38.04 6.42
C LEU A 402 -4.64 36.55 6.63
N TRP A 403 -5.76 36.12 6.06
CA TRP A 403 -6.11 34.71 5.98
C TRP A 403 -5.23 34.01 4.94
N PHE A 404 -4.57 32.94 5.34
CA PHE A 404 -3.77 32.09 4.46
C PHE A 404 -4.20 30.64 4.65
N SER A 405 -4.25 29.88 3.55
CA SER A 405 -4.83 28.54 3.54
C SER A 405 -3.99 27.49 4.30
N GLY A 406 -2.67 27.67 4.35
CA GLY A 406 -1.78 26.88 5.20
C GLY A 406 -1.46 25.46 4.73
N GLY A 407 -1.07 25.28 3.45
CA GLY A 407 -0.64 23.98 2.91
C GLY A 407 0.61 23.38 3.58
N ILE A 408 1.02 22.19 3.14
CA ILE A 408 2.20 21.48 3.68
C ILE A 408 3.50 22.28 3.49
N GLY A 409 3.52 23.22 2.53
CA GLY A 409 4.59 24.18 2.36
C GLY A 409 4.89 25.00 3.62
N CYS A 410 3.92 25.20 4.52
CA CYS A 410 4.14 25.89 5.80
C CYS A 410 5.21 25.26 6.68
N VAL A 411 5.41 23.94 6.59
CA VAL A 411 6.46 23.24 7.38
C VAL A 411 7.75 23.05 6.60
N SER A 412 7.89 23.64 5.40
CA SER A 412 9.05 23.44 4.52
C SER A 412 10.39 23.90 5.11
N GLY A 413 10.39 24.90 5.99
CA GLY A 413 11.56 25.37 6.74
C GLY A 413 11.82 24.62 8.04
N ALA A 414 10.87 23.80 8.51
CA ALA A 414 11.03 23.04 9.74
C ALA A 414 12.09 21.94 9.57
N GLY A 415 12.91 21.74 10.61
CA GLY A 415 13.93 20.68 10.63
C GLY A 415 13.33 19.28 10.44
N SER A 416 12.20 18.98 11.10
CA SER A 416 11.52 17.69 10.99
C SER A 416 11.09 17.35 9.57
N PHE A 417 10.64 18.34 8.79
CA PHE A 417 10.28 18.14 7.39
C PHE A 417 11.51 18.08 6.49
N THR A 418 12.50 18.94 6.71
CA THR A 418 13.72 19.01 5.88
C THR A 418 14.56 17.73 6.00
N TYR A 419 14.67 17.16 7.20
CA TYR A 419 15.44 15.93 7.46
C TYR A 419 14.60 14.64 7.42
N LEU A 420 13.32 14.74 7.06
CA LEU A 420 12.43 13.58 6.94
C LEU A 420 13.01 12.44 6.09
N PRO A 421 13.68 12.68 4.94
CA PRO A 421 14.21 11.59 4.11
C PRO A 421 15.26 10.77 4.86
N LEU A 422 16.10 11.41 5.69
CA LEU A 422 17.11 10.73 6.51
C LEU A 422 16.45 9.94 7.64
N MET A 423 15.49 10.53 8.34
CA MET A 423 14.77 9.88 9.44
C MET A 423 13.89 8.70 8.97
N SER A 424 13.51 8.71 7.70
CA SER A 424 12.67 7.67 7.09
C SER A 424 13.45 6.49 6.50
N LEU A 425 14.79 6.58 6.44
CA LEU A 425 15.63 5.53 5.85
C LEU A 425 15.34 4.12 6.37
N PRO A 426 15.17 3.89 7.71
CA PRO A 426 14.90 2.55 8.23
C PRO A 426 13.64 1.91 7.62
N ARG A 427 12.60 2.71 7.36
CA ARG A 427 11.32 2.22 6.83
C ARG A 427 11.18 2.39 5.31
N LEU A 428 12.19 2.93 4.63
CA LEU A 428 12.06 3.30 3.22
C LEU A 428 11.80 2.10 2.32
N LYS A 429 12.47 0.96 2.59
CA LYS A 429 12.26 -0.32 1.89
C LYS A 429 10.78 -0.72 1.88
N MET A 430 10.15 -0.75 3.05
CA MET A 430 8.74 -1.11 3.18
C MET A 430 7.79 -0.07 2.59
N THR A 431 8.15 1.21 2.69
CA THR A 431 7.37 2.31 2.12
C THR A 431 7.35 2.24 0.59
N LEU A 432 8.48 1.93 -0.04
CA LEU A 432 8.59 1.70 -1.48
C LEU A 432 7.84 0.43 -1.90
N ALA A 433 7.96 -0.66 -1.13
CA ALA A 433 7.21 -1.89 -1.37
C ALA A 433 5.69 -1.63 -1.39
N ALA A 434 5.19 -0.90 -0.38
CA ALA A 434 3.79 -0.52 -0.28
C ALA A 434 3.35 0.33 -1.47
N PHE A 435 4.12 1.38 -1.82
CA PHE A 435 3.84 2.23 -2.97
C PHE A 435 3.72 1.44 -4.28
N TRP A 436 4.68 0.54 -4.57
CA TRP A 436 4.64 -0.27 -5.78
C TRP A 436 3.53 -1.33 -5.77
N THR A 437 3.00 -1.70 -4.61
CA THR A 437 1.86 -2.63 -4.45
C THR A 437 0.49 -1.95 -4.65
N VAL A 438 0.39 -0.62 -4.47
CA VAL A 438 -0.87 0.15 -4.58
C VAL A 438 -1.62 -0.14 -5.90
N GLY A 439 -2.93 -0.36 -5.84
CA GLY A 439 -3.75 -0.59 -7.04
C GLY A 439 -3.75 -2.01 -7.59
N CYS A 440 -2.91 -2.90 -7.06
CA CYS A 440 -2.88 -4.31 -7.44
C CYS A 440 -3.58 -5.18 -6.39
N LYS A 441 -4.51 -6.05 -6.83
CA LYS A 441 -5.06 -7.14 -6.00
C LYS A 441 -4.23 -8.40 -6.22
N PHE A 442 -3.31 -8.65 -5.29
CA PHE A 442 -2.46 -9.83 -5.34
C PHE A 442 -3.16 -11.08 -4.80
N GLN A 443 -2.75 -12.23 -5.31
CA GLN A 443 -2.93 -13.55 -4.70
C GLN A 443 -1.60 -14.08 -4.20
N GLY A 444 -1.62 -14.93 -3.17
CA GLY A 444 -0.43 -15.52 -2.58
C GLY A 444 0.23 -14.60 -1.55
N GLN A 445 1.54 -14.74 -1.35
CA GLN A 445 2.25 -14.09 -0.24
C GLN A 445 2.14 -12.55 -0.28
N GLN A 446 2.25 -11.92 -1.45
CA GLN A 446 2.13 -10.45 -1.59
C GLN A 446 0.76 -9.89 -1.17
N ALA A 447 -0.27 -10.75 -1.07
CA ALA A 447 -1.57 -10.35 -0.57
C ALA A 447 -1.47 -9.75 0.85
N GLY A 448 -0.56 -10.26 1.69
CA GLY A 448 -0.40 -9.80 3.07
C GLY A 448 -0.09 -8.31 3.19
N LEU A 449 0.75 -7.76 2.31
CA LEU A 449 0.96 -6.32 2.25
C LEU A 449 -0.23 -5.61 1.56
N SER A 450 -0.70 -6.15 0.43
CA SER A 450 -1.76 -5.53 -0.39
C SER A 450 -3.13 -5.44 0.28
N GLU A 451 -3.35 -6.17 1.37
CA GLU A 451 -4.62 -6.20 2.11
C GLU A 451 -4.53 -5.55 3.49
N ALA A 452 -3.30 -5.35 3.99
CA ALA A 452 -3.04 -4.57 5.19
C ALA A 452 -3.28 -3.07 4.95
N TRP A 453 -4.54 -2.64 4.90
CA TRP A 453 -4.92 -1.22 4.74
C TRP A 453 -4.24 -0.30 5.76
N PHE A 454 -4.09 -0.77 7.02
CA PHE A 454 -3.41 -0.06 8.08
C PHE A 454 -1.90 0.03 7.84
N ALA A 455 -1.30 -0.82 6.99
CA ALA A 455 0.07 -0.67 6.54
C ALA A 455 0.16 0.22 5.28
N ILE A 456 -0.69 -0.02 4.28
CA ILE A 456 -0.62 0.65 2.98
C ILE A 456 -0.99 2.13 3.06
N TYR A 457 -2.14 2.50 3.64
CA TYR A 457 -2.56 3.91 3.60
C TYR A 457 -1.56 4.85 4.29
N PRO A 458 -0.99 4.48 5.45
CA PRO A 458 -0.03 5.38 6.08
C PRO A 458 1.34 5.27 5.42
N ALA A 459 1.68 4.17 4.75
CA ALA A 459 2.84 4.12 3.87
C ALA A 459 2.69 5.04 2.64
N ILE A 460 1.49 5.18 2.07
CA ILE A 460 1.20 6.17 1.01
C ILE A 460 1.44 7.58 1.53
N VAL A 461 0.91 7.91 2.72
CA VAL A 461 1.14 9.21 3.37
C VAL A 461 2.64 9.44 3.60
N HIS A 462 3.34 8.46 4.19
CA HIS A 462 4.76 8.54 4.47
C HIS A 462 5.56 8.78 3.19
N PHE A 463 5.27 8.00 2.14
CA PHE A 463 5.88 8.15 0.83
C PHE A 463 5.67 9.56 0.27
N MET A 464 4.45 10.10 0.33
CA MET A 464 4.13 11.43 -0.17
C MET A 464 4.84 12.54 0.62
N LEU A 465 4.91 12.43 1.94
CA LEU A 465 5.66 13.39 2.77
C LEU A 465 7.16 13.33 2.48
N LEU A 466 7.72 12.13 2.32
CA LEU A 466 9.12 11.93 1.95
C LEU A 466 9.42 12.51 0.56
N TYR A 467 8.56 12.23 -0.42
CA TYR A 467 8.69 12.72 -1.78
C TYR A 467 8.65 14.26 -1.82
N TYR A 468 7.68 14.88 -1.14
CA TYR A 468 7.60 16.34 -1.07
C TYR A 468 8.74 16.97 -0.24
N SER A 469 9.23 16.29 0.79
CA SER A 469 10.43 16.73 1.50
C SER A 469 11.67 16.71 0.59
N LEU A 470 11.84 15.68 -0.23
CA LEU A 470 12.90 15.64 -1.23
C LEU A 470 12.75 16.75 -2.27
N LEU A 471 11.52 17.00 -2.76
CA LEU A 471 11.25 18.13 -3.66
C LEU A 471 11.59 19.47 -3.00
N ASN A 472 11.32 19.63 -1.71
CA ASN A 472 11.69 20.83 -0.96
C ASN A 472 13.21 21.02 -0.91
N LEU A 473 13.98 19.96 -0.63
CA LEU A 473 15.43 20.00 -0.63
C LEU A 473 15.97 20.38 -2.02
N ILE A 474 15.49 19.73 -3.08
CA ILE A 474 15.89 20.03 -4.46
C ILE A 474 15.52 21.47 -4.82
N ALA A 475 14.32 21.92 -4.49
CA ALA A 475 13.87 23.30 -4.74
C ALA A 475 14.72 24.33 -4.00
N LYS A 476 15.13 24.06 -2.74
CA LYS A 476 16.07 24.92 -2.00
C LYS A 476 17.44 24.96 -2.67
N THR A 477 17.99 23.81 -3.07
CA THR A 477 19.29 23.71 -3.75
C THR A 477 19.28 24.44 -5.11
N LEU A 478 18.22 24.27 -5.88
CA LEU A 478 18.03 24.94 -7.17
C LEU A 478 17.57 26.40 -7.05
N ARG A 479 17.35 26.90 -5.82
CA ARG A 479 16.84 28.24 -5.54
C ARG A 479 15.56 28.54 -6.34
N ARG A 480 14.59 27.61 -6.24
CA ARG A 480 13.27 27.69 -6.88
C ARG A 480 12.18 27.64 -5.83
N ARG A 481 11.07 28.35 -6.07
CA ARG A 481 9.83 28.22 -5.30
C ARG A 481 8.88 27.25 -6.02
N VAL A 482 8.40 26.26 -5.30
CA VAL A 482 7.59 25.16 -5.84
C VAL A 482 6.27 25.11 -5.11
N SER A 483 5.16 25.02 -5.85
CA SER A 483 3.84 24.91 -5.26
C SER A 483 3.63 23.52 -4.63
N ASP A 484 2.94 23.49 -3.50
CA ASP A 484 2.54 22.28 -2.77
C ASP A 484 1.09 21.85 -3.04
N VAL A 485 0.39 22.51 -3.98
CA VAL A 485 -1.03 22.27 -4.29
C VAL A 485 -1.31 20.83 -4.74
N LEU A 486 -0.37 20.17 -5.40
CA LEU A 486 -0.55 18.80 -5.91
C LEU A 486 -0.35 17.72 -4.83
N PHE A 487 0.07 18.08 -3.62
CA PHE A 487 0.38 17.11 -2.55
C PHE A 487 -0.84 16.25 -2.20
N ALA A 488 -1.94 16.91 -1.83
CA ALA A 488 -3.14 16.24 -1.37
C ALA A 488 -3.91 15.52 -2.50
N PRO A 489 -4.11 16.10 -3.70
CA PRO A 489 -4.72 15.37 -4.82
C PRO A 489 -3.95 14.10 -5.18
N THR A 490 -2.61 14.15 -5.17
CA THR A 490 -1.77 13.00 -5.47
C THR A 490 -1.92 11.89 -4.42
N MET A 491 -1.87 12.24 -3.14
CA MET A 491 -2.08 11.29 -2.06
C MET A 491 -3.47 10.65 -2.15
N ILE A 492 -4.53 11.45 -2.36
CA ILE A 492 -5.90 10.95 -2.51
C ILE A 492 -6.00 10.02 -3.72
N ALA A 493 -5.40 10.37 -4.86
CA ALA A 493 -5.40 9.52 -6.06
C ALA A 493 -4.77 8.14 -5.78
N LEU A 494 -3.66 8.08 -5.04
CA LEU A 494 -3.03 6.82 -4.63
C LEU A 494 -3.91 6.03 -3.64
N CYS A 495 -4.56 6.70 -2.69
CA CYS A 495 -5.51 6.07 -1.78
C CYS A 495 -6.71 5.48 -2.55
N LEU A 496 -7.28 6.22 -3.50
CA LEU A 496 -8.39 5.76 -4.35
C LEU A 496 -7.95 4.61 -5.26
N LEU A 497 -6.74 4.69 -5.83
CA LEU A 497 -6.16 3.62 -6.63
C LEU A 497 -6.08 2.31 -5.81
N HIS A 498 -5.69 2.38 -4.54
CA HIS A 498 -5.71 1.24 -3.65
C HIS A 498 -7.12 0.78 -3.26
N PHE A 499 -8.01 1.72 -2.98
CA PHE A 499 -9.39 1.45 -2.58
C PHE A 499 -10.14 0.66 -3.68
N TYR A 500 -10.04 1.12 -4.93
CA TYR A 500 -10.69 0.52 -6.10
C TYR A 500 -9.89 -0.62 -6.75
N ARG A 501 -8.90 -1.21 -6.06
CA ARG A 501 -8.02 -2.25 -6.66
C ARG A 501 -8.79 -3.48 -7.13
N MET A 502 -9.90 -3.84 -6.48
CA MET A 502 -10.72 -4.99 -6.84
C MET A 502 -11.47 -4.72 -8.16
N GLU A 503 -12.10 -3.55 -8.24
CA GLU A 503 -12.83 -3.07 -9.42
C GLU A 503 -11.88 -2.85 -10.59
N LEU A 504 -10.67 -2.34 -10.35
CA LEU A 504 -9.63 -2.20 -11.37
C LEU A 504 -9.18 -3.56 -11.90
N ALA A 505 -8.95 -4.53 -11.02
CA ALA A 505 -8.56 -5.88 -11.42
C ALA A 505 -9.66 -6.58 -12.24
N SER A 506 -10.93 -6.34 -11.93
CA SER A 506 -12.07 -6.93 -12.65
C SER A 506 -12.58 -6.11 -13.86
N SER A 507 -12.12 -4.87 -14.02
CA SER A 507 -12.57 -3.95 -15.08
C SER A 507 -12.28 -4.40 -16.52
N GLY A 508 -11.32 -5.32 -16.70
CA GLY A 508 -10.79 -5.69 -18.01
C GLY A 508 -9.82 -4.66 -18.63
N TRP A 509 -9.58 -3.52 -17.98
CA TRP A 509 -8.59 -2.52 -18.43
C TRP A 509 -7.15 -3.02 -18.30
N LEU A 510 -6.91 -3.94 -17.37
CA LEU A 510 -5.60 -4.53 -17.13
C LEU A 510 -5.42 -5.75 -18.04
N LYS A 511 -4.66 -5.57 -19.13
CA LYS A 511 -4.41 -6.63 -20.12
C LYS A 511 -3.81 -7.88 -19.46
N GLY A 512 -4.46 -9.03 -19.66
CA GLY A 512 -3.99 -10.32 -19.17
C GLY A 512 -4.29 -10.61 -17.70
N ILE A 513 -5.12 -9.78 -17.04
CA ILE A 513 -5.51 -9.95 -15.64
C ILE A 513 -7.00 -10.26 -15.58
N ASP A 514 -7.34 -11.27 -14.77
CA ASP A 514 -8.68 -11.85 -14.64
C ASP A 514 -9.36 -11.49 -13.32
N GLY A 515 -8.95 -10.38 -12.71
CA GLY A 515 -9.27 -10.03 -11.32
C GLY A 515 -8.19 -10.43 -10.32
N ARG A 516 -7.20 -11.24 -10.73
CA ARG A 516 -6.18 -11.79 -9.83
C ARG A 516 -4.78 -11.54 -10.36
N ILE A 517 -3.94 -10.91 -9.56
CA ILE A 517 -2.52 -10.69 -9.88
C ILE A 517 -1.69 -11.71 -9.11
N SER A 518 -0.94 -12.56 -9.81
CA SER A 518 -0.09 -13.56 -9.17
C SER A 518 1.04 -12.89 -8.36
N THR A 519 1.47 -13.52 -7.27
CA THR A 519 2.68 -13.09 -6.55
C THR A 519 3.89 -13.20 -7.47
N VAL A 520 4.68 -12.13 -7.55
CA VAL A 520 5.92 -12.05 -8.34
C VAL A 520 7.15 -11.84 -7.44
N VAL A 521 6.98 -11.19 -6.28
CA VAL A 521 8.04 -11.01 -5.28
C VAL A 521 7.74 -11.86 -4.06
N LEU A 522 8.54 -12.90 -3.87
CA LEU A 522 8.36 -13.94 -2.85
C LEU A 522 8.91 -13.49 -1.50
N SER A 523 8.49 -14.16 -0.43
CA SER A 523 8.86 -13.83 0.95
C SER A 523 10.38 -13.83 1.18
N ASP A 524 11.08 -14.87 0.73
CA ASP A 524 12.54 -15.00 0.92
C ASP A 524 13.33 -13.92 0.16
N GLU A 525 12.78 -13.49 -0.97
CA GLU A 525 13.36 -12.39 -1.73
C GLU A 525 13.20 -11.08 -0.95
N VAL A 526 12.03 -10.83 -0.37
CA VAL A 526 11.77 -9.62 0.43
C VAL A 526 12.77 -9.49 1.57
N ASP A 527 13.11 -10.58 2.25
CA ASP A 527 14.09 -10.55 3.34
C ASP A 527 15.50 -10.17 2.84
N LYS A 528 15.87 -10.60 1.63
CA LYS A 528 17.17 -10.33 1.00
C LYS A 528 17.25 -8.99 0.27
N LEU A 529 16.11 -8.37 -0.08
CA LEU A 529 16.06 -7.12 -0.84
C LEU A 529 16.81 -5.99 -0.12
N GLN A 530 17.72 -5.35 -0.83
CA GLN A 530 18.34 -4.11 -0.43
C GLN A 530 17.53 -2.91 -0.94
N LEU A 531 17.72 -1.75 -0.31
CA LEU A 531 17.05 -0.52 -0.73
C LEU A 531 17.43 -0.11 -2.17
N ALA A 532 18.68 -0.34 -2.56
CA ALA A 532 19.18 -0.01 -3.89
C ALA A 532 18.46 -0.77 -5.01
N ASP A 533 17.99 -1.99 -4.73
CA ASP A 533 17.35 -2.87 -5.71
C ASP A 533 16.07 -2.26 -6.31
N TYR A 534 15.36 -1.41 -5.56
CA TYR A 534 14.19 -0.69 -6.07
C TYR A 534 14.51 0.30 -7.20
N PHE A 535 15.77 0.69 -7.34
CA PHE A 535 16.23 1.67 -8.32
C PHE A 535 17.14 1.06 -9.39
N THR A 536 17.84 -0.04 -9.09
CA THR A 536 18.82 -0.67 -9.99
C THR A 536 18.31 -1.93 -10.67
N SER A 537 17.21 -2.52 -10.18
CA SER A 537 16.67 -3.78 -10.70
C SER A 537 15.21 -3.66 -11.13
N ASP A 538 14.62 -4.76 -11.60
CA ASP A 538 13.21 -4.83 -11.98
C ASP A 538 12.26 -5.06 -10.78
N VAL A 539 12.74 -5.01 -9.54
CA VAL A 539 11.94 -5.27 -8.34
C VAL A 539 10.73 -4.34 -8.23
N ALA A 540 10.86 -3.04 -8.52
CA ALA A 540 9.73 -2.11 -8.51
C ALA A 540 8.62 -2.53 -9.49
N TRP A 541 9.02 -3.02 -10.66
CA TRP A 541 8.11 -3.52 -11.70
C TRP A 541 7.44 -4.84 -11.28
N ARG A 542 8.21 -5.76 -10.68
CA ARG A 542 7.70 -7.03 -10.14
C ARG A 542 6.78 -6.81 -8.93
N MET A 543 7.10 -5.87 -8.05
CA MET A 543 6.27 -5.50 -6.90
C MET A 543 4.93 -4.89 -7.33
N ASN A 544 4.87 -4.31 -8.53
CA ASN A 544 3.63 -3.88 -9.19
C ASN A 544 2.93 -5.01 -9.96
N GLY A 545 3.34 -6.28 -9.78
CA GLY A 545 2.73 -7.43 -10.44
C GLY A 545 2.93 -7.47 -11.95
N ARG A 546 3.94 -6.75 -12.46
CA ARG A 546 4.20 -6.57 -13.90
C ARG A 546 3.00 -6.02 -14.68
N VAL A 547 2.21 -5.13 -14.05
CA VAL A 547 1.04 -4.49 -14.67
C VAL A 547 1.38 -3.13 -15.30
N PRO A 548 1.46 -2.99 -16.64
CA PRO A 548 2.04 -1.79 -17.27
C PRO A 548 1.22 -0.54 -17.01
N LEU A 549 -0.11 -0.66 -17.06
CA LEU A 549 -1.02 0.48 -16.88
C LEU A 549 -0.87 1.09 -15.48
N ILE A 550 -0.94 0.27 -14.44
CA ILE A 550 -0.84 0.74 -13.05
C ILE A 550 0.54 1.35 -12.78
N PHE A 551 1.61 0.71 -13.28
CA PHE A 551 2.97 1.22 -13.14
C PHE A 551 3.12 2.59 -13.83
N GLY A 552 2.65 2.70 -15.08
CA GLY A 552 2.67 3.93 -15.85
C GLY A 552 1.85 5.05 -15.20
N VAL A 553 0.67 4.74 -14.66
CA VAL A 553 -0.17 5.71 -13.94
C VAL A 553 0.56 6.25 -12.70
N LYS A 554 1.19 5.38 -11.90
CA LYS A 554 1.98 5.82 -10.73
C LYS A 554 3.14 6.71 -11.12
N LEU A 555 3.88 6.34 -12.17
CA LEU A 555 4.98 7.16 -12.68
C LEU A 555 4.49 8.50 -13.23
N ALA A 556 3.37 8.53 -13.95
CA ALA A 556 2.78 9.75 -14.47
C ALA A 556 2.33 10.67 -13.32
N ILE A 557 1.67 10.12 -12.31
CA ILE A 557 1.28 10.83 -11.08
C ILE A 557 2.53 11.46 -10.44
N LEU A 558 3.62 10.71 -10.23
CA LEU A 558 4.84 11.28 -9.68
C LEU A 558 5.49 12.31 -10.60
N GLY A 559 5.52 12.07 -11.91
CA GLY A 559 6.09 12.99 -12.89
C GLY A 559 5.37 14.34 -12.95
N VAL A 560 4.04 14.35 -12.83
CA VAL A 560 3.23 15.58 -12.79
C VAL A 560 3.62 16.48 -11.61
N ASN A 561 3.98 15.88 -10.47
CA ASN A 561 4.44 16.63 -9.30
C ASN A 561 5.84 17.26 -9.48
N LEU A 562 6.61 16.85 -10.50
CA LEU A 562 7.89 17.48 -10.87
C LEU A 562 7.72 18.71 -11.77
N LEU A 563 6.59 18.85 -12.46
CA LEU A 563 6.36 19.96 -13.40
C LEU A 563 6.52 21.34 -12.74
N PRO A 564 5.98 21.60 -11.52
CA PRO A 564 6.17 22.91 -10.88
C PRO A 564 7.65 23.22 -10.61
N LEU A 565 8.47 22.22 -10.33
CA LEU A 565 9.92 22.39 -10.16
C LEU A 565 10.61 22.75 -11.48
N LEU A 566 10.24 22.09 -12.59
CA LEU A 566 10.83 22.31 -13.91
C LEU A 566 10.44 23.67 -14.49
N LEU A 567 9.18 24.06 -14.32
CA LEU A 567 8.61 25.31 -14.85
C LEU A 567 8.95 26.54 -13.99
N ALA A 568 9.30 26.36 -12.71
CA ALA A 568 9.71 27.46 -11.85
C ALA A 568 11.04 28.06 -12.34
N ARG A 569 11.05 29.38 -12.52
CA ARG A 569 12.27 30.13 -12.82
C ARG A 569 13.19 30.12 -11.60
N SER A 570 14.46 29.81 -11.81
CA SER A 570 15.49 29.97 -10.77
C SER A 570 15.67 31.43 -10.44
N PHE A 571 15.89 31.74 -9.16
CA PHE A 571 16.28 33.08 -8.76
C PHE A 571 17.64 33.46 -9.38
N PRO A 572 17.82 34.72 -9.81
CA PRO A 572 19.12 35.18 -10.32
C PRO A 572 20.19 35.01 -9.23
N ILE A 573 21.35 34.49 -9.61
CA ILE A 573 22.53 34.53 -8.73
C ILE A 573 22.90 36.00 -8.61
N ALA A 574 22.76 36.57 -7.42
CA ALA A 574 23.22 37.93 -7.15
C ALA A 574 24.70 38.03 -7.58
N GLY A 575 24.95 38.75 -8.67
CA GLY A 575 26.30 39.18 -8.99
C GLY A 575 26.83 39.98 -7.80
N ARG A 576 28.14 39.90 -7.57
CA ARG A 576 28.87 40.51 -6.44
C ARG A 576 28.76 42.05 -6.32
N GLY A 577 27.79 42.71 -6.96
CA GLY A 577 27.77 44.15 -7.22
C GLY A 577 26.50 44.93 -6.89
N THR A 578 25.43 44.34 -6.36
CA THR A 578 24.29 45.12 -5.83
C THR A 578 23.81 44.51 -4.53
N THR A 579 24.26 45.09 -3.42
CA THR A 579 23.73 44.84 -2.07
C THR A 579 22.25 45.22 -2.04
N GLN A 580 21.36 44.23 -2.12
CA GLN A 580 20.04 44.38 -1.52
C GLN A 580 20.29 44.39 -0.01
N ASP A 581 20.29 45.58 0.58
CA ASP A 581 20.54 45.73 2.02
C ASP A 581 19.45 44.96 2.79
N LEU A 582 19.85 43.91 3.51
CA LEU A 582 18.96 43.18 4.41
C LEU A 582 18.51 44.13 5.52
N HIS A 583 17.21 44.16 5.80
CA HIS A 583 16.64 45.01 6.84
C HIS A 583 15.85 44.17 7.86
N GLY A 584 15.81 44.64 9.11
CA GLY A 584 14.90 44.15 10.16
C GLY A 584 14.91 42.64 10.32
N VAL A 585 13.78 41.99 10.04
CA VAL A 585 13.66 40.52 10.19
C VAL A 585 14.59 39.74 9.25
N GLU A 586 14.80 40.20 8.03
CA GLU A 586 15.71 39.55 7.08
C GLU A 586 17.18 39.68 7.53
N LYS A 587 17.53 40.84 8.11
CA LYS A 587 18.86 41.05 8.72
C LYS A 587 19.06 40.19 9.97
N ALA A 588 18.04 40.10 10.83
CA ALA A 588 18.10 39.33 12.07
C ALA A 588 18.21 37.82 11.82
N LEU A 589 17.56 37.33 10.77
CA LEU A 589 17.59 35.93 10.38
C LEU A 589 18.70 35.60 9.38
N ALA A 590 19.49 36.61 8.96
CA ALA A 590 20.54 36.50 7.95
C ALA A 590 20.08 35.83 6.64
N LEU A 591 18.85 36.13 6.19
CA LEU A 591 18.25 35.54 5.00
C LEU A 591 17.41 36.57 4.23
N ASP A 592 17.46 36.51 2.89
CA ASP A 592 16.58 37.27 2.00
C ASP A 592 15.36 36.40 1.65
N ALA A 593 14.17 36.77 2.15
CA ALA A 593 12.97 35.97 1.98
C ALA A 593 12.55 35.81 0.50
N ARG A 594 12.97 36.71 -0.42
CA ARG A 594 12.73 36.57 -1.87
C ARG A 594 13.42 35.36 -2.44
N TYR A 595 14.65 35.13 -2.01
CA TYR A 595 15.53 34.14 -2.63
C TYR A 595 15.55 32.80 -1.90
N VAL A 596 14.80 32.65 -0.81
CA VAL A 596 14.60 31.35 -0.17
C VAL A 596 13.68 30.48 -1.02
N GLY A 597 14.29 29.47 -1.67
CA GLY A 597 13.58 28.40 -2.37
C GLY A 597 12.83 27.44 -1.44
N GLY A 598 12.30 26.37 -2.00
CA GLY A 598 11.52 25.35 -1.28
C GLY A 598 10.04 25.35 -1.62
N LEU A 599 9.26 24.62 -0.83
CA LEU A 599 7.81 24.46 -1.02
C LEU A 599 6.99 25.65 -0.49
N GLY A 600 5.94 26.01 -1.22
CA GLY A 600 4.97 27.04 -0.88
C GLY A 600 5.05 28.26 -1.81
N CYS A 601 3.91 28.65 -2.37
CA CYS A 601 3.78 29.84 -3.20
C CYS A 601 2.86 30.86 -2.52
N SER A 602 3.44 31.75 -1.71
CA SER A 602 2.74 32.92 -1.18
C SER A 602 3.46 34.21 -1.58
N LEU A 603 2.76 35.36 -1.51
CA LEU A 603 3.35 36.68 -1.75
C LEU A 603 4.38 37.03 -0.68
N THR A 604 5.68 37.06 -0.99
CA THR A 604 6.72 37.20 0.04
C THR A 604 6.54 38.40 0.98
N TYR A 605 6.14 39.55 0.41
CA TYR A 605 5.95 40.78 1.17
C TYR A 605 4.54 41.33 1.03
N MET A 606 4.16 42.05 2.08
CA MET A 606 3.06 43.00 2.05
C MET A 606 3.63 44.41 2.15
N VAL A 607 3.20 45.28 1.24
CA VAL A 607 3.60 46.69 1.24
C VAL A 607 2.44 47.52 1.77
N VAL A 608 2.70 48.25 2.85
CA VAL A 608 1.74 49.16 3.45
C VAL A 608 2.17 50.60 3.17
N MET A 609 1.26 51.40 2.62
CA MET A 609 1.46 52.82 2.35
C MET A 609 0.94 53.62 3.54
N VAL A 610 1.81 54.36 4.22
CA VAL A 610 1.38 55.25 5.31
C VAL A 610 1.21 56.66 4.75
N ASP A 611 -0.04 57.09 4.63
CA ASP A 611 -0.39 58.45 4.21
C ASP A 611 -0.47 59.34 5.45
N LYS A 612 0.45 60.32 5.57
CA LYS A 612 0.43 61.30 6.65
C LYS A 612 -0.64 62.35 6.36
N LYS A 613 -1.89 62.09 6.72
CA LYS A 613 -2.87 63.19 6.91
C LYS A 613 -2.88 63.64 8.36
N GLU A 614 -2.70 64.95 8.53
CA GLU A 614 -2.77 65.79 9.75
C GLU A 614 -1.50 65.97 10.61
N ARG A 615 -0.68 66.99 10.29
CA ARG A 615 -0.74 68.33 10.93
C ARG A 615 0.31 69.32 10.37
N ARG A 616 -0.24 70.41 9.83
CA ARG A 616 0.19 71.83 9.72
C ARG A 616 1.63 72.20 9.32
N VAL A 617 1.68 72.89 8.17
CA VAL A 617 2.56 74.00 7.77
C VAL A 617 4.05 73.86 8.13
N SER A 618 4.78 73.15 7.28
CA SER A 618 6.04 73.64 6.72
C SER A 618 6.32 72.88 5.44
N SER A 619 6.71 73.61 4.41
CA SER A 619 6.96 73.15 3.05
C SER A 619 8.07 72.09 3.01
N THR A 620 7.70 70.83 2.83
CA THR A 620 8.46 69.84 2.07
C THR A 620 7.51 68.74 1.67
N ILE A 621 7.39 68.47 0.37
CA ILE A 621 6.60 67.36 -0.18
C ILE A 621 7.27 66.06 0.30
N SER A 622 6.89 65.57 1.48
CA SER A 622 7.42 64.33 2.03
C SER A 622 6.69 63.16 1.35
N LYS A 623 7.45 62.34 0.61
CA LYS A 623 6.92 61.15 -0.07
C LYS A 623 6.22 60.21 0.92
N PRO A 624 5.15 59.51 0.52
CA PRO A 624 4.48 58.51 1.36
C PRO A 624 5.48 57.46 1.84
N ARG A 625 5.45 57.14 3.14
CA ARG A 625 6.38 56.18 3.75
C ARG A 625 5.90 54.77 3.44
N LYS A 626 6.71 54.01 2.69
CA LYS A 626 6.48 52.60 2.39
C LYS A 626 7.02 51.74 3.52
N ILE A 627 6.18 50.87 4.09
CA ILE A 627 6.60 49.84 5.05
C ILE A 627 6.48 48.49 4.35
N VAL A 628 7.57 47.73 4.35
CA VAL A 628 7.62 46.38 3.78
C VAL A 628 7.60 45.38 4.93
N LEU A 629 6.63 44.47 4.91
CA LEU A 629 6.46 43.42 5.91
C LEU A 629 6.65 42.07 5.22
N VAL A 630 7.41 41.15 5.82
CA VAL A 630 7.34 39.72 5.48
C VAL A 630 5.98 39.22 5.92
N ASN A 631 5.26 38.54 5.03
CA ASN A 631 3.93 38.04 5.35
C ASN A 631 4.00 36.93 6.43
N SER A 632 2.89 36.65 7.10
CA SER A 632 2.84 35.64 8.18
C SER A 632 3.02 34.20 7.68
N TYR A 633 2.62 33.90 6.45
CA TYR A 633 2.81 32.57 5.84
C TYR A 633 4.29 32.25 5.61
N GLU A 634 5.04 33.18 5.04
CA GLU A 634 6.46 33.06 4.77
C GLU A 634 7.27 32.96 6.05
N LEU A 635 6.88 33.70 7.09
CA LEU A 635 7.53 33.58 8.39
C LEU A 635 7.41 32.15 8.94
N ILE A 636 6.21 31.56 8.87
CA ILE A 636 5.97 30.17 9.24
C ILE A 636 6.71 29.20 8.33
N ARG A 637 6.67 29.43 7.01
CA ARG A 637 7.39 28.65 6.00
C ARG A 637 8.89 28.61 6.27
N LEU A 638 9.47 29.72 6.75
CA LEU A 638 10.88 29.83 7.15
C LEU A 638 11.20 29.11 8.46
N GLY A 639 10.19 28.62 9.18
CA GLY A 639 10.35 27.84 10.40
C GLY A 639 10.09 28.63 11.69
N TYR A 640 9.45 29.81 11.61
CA TYR A 640 9.25 30.71 12.75
C TYR A 640 7.78 30.97 13.06
N LEU A 641 7.45 31.11 14.35
CA LEU A 641 6.12 31.45 14.82
C LEU A 641 6.17 32.49 15.95
N VAL A 642 5.03 33.13 16.21
CA VAL A 642 4.92 34.11 17.30
C VAL A 642 4.39 33.44 18.56
N TYR A 643 5.20 33.42 19.61
CA TYR A 643 4.88 32.90 20.93
C TYR A 643 4.40 34.02 21.87
N GLY A 644 3.24 33.82 22.50
CA GLY A 644 2.65 34.77 23.45
C GLY A 644 2.35 36.15 22.87
N ASP A 645 2.21 36.27 21.55
CA ASP A 645 2.01 37.53 20.81
C ASP A 645 3.15 38.57 20.99
N LYS A 646 4.29 38.15 21.55
CA LYS A 646 5.39 39.04 21.95
C LYS A 646 6.75 38.61 21.43
N TYR A 647 6.89 37.33 21.11
CA TYR A 647 8.20 36.75 20.85
C TYR A 647 8.18 35.95 19.55
N LEU A 648 9.21 36.10 18.73
CA LEU A 648 9.46 35.24 17.58
C LEU A 648 10.39 34.11 18.03
N ILE A 649 10.00 32.86 17.76
CA ILE A 649 10.79 31.65 18.05
C ILE A 649 10.69 30.67 16.88
N THR A 650 11.59 29.69 16.81
CA THR A 650 11.53 28.63 15.80
C THR A 650 10.56 27.52 16.22
N PHE A 651 10.13 26.68 15.29
CA PHE A 651 9.35 25.48 15.61
C PHE A 651 10.10 24.53 16.55
N ASP A 652 11.41 24.37 16.39
CA ASP A 652 12.21 23.47 17.23
C ASP A 652 12.24 23.95 18.69
N GLU A 653 12.36 25.26 18.90
CA GLU A 653 12.30 25.88 20.23
C GLU A 653 10.91 25.76 20.84
N TRP A 654 9.86 25.92 20.03
CA TRP A 654 8.48 25.73 20.49
C TRP A 654 8.18 24.28 20.88
N ASP A 655 8.70 23.29 20.14
CA ASP A 655 8.55 21.86 20.47
C ASP A 655 9.19 21.55 21.82
N LEU A 656 10.43 22.01 22.04
CA LEU A 656 11.15 21.85 23.31
C LEU A 656 10.37 22.49 24.47
N LEU A 657 9.93 23.73 24.26
CA LEU A 657 9.08 24.44 25.21
C LEU A 657 7.84 23.60 25.54
N SER A 658 7.07 23.17 24.53
CA SER A 658 5.79 22.48 24.71
C SER A 658 5.96 21.11 25.38
N ALA A 659 6.94 20.32 24.97
CA ALA A 659 7.24 19.02 25.58
C ALA A 659 7.63 19.15 27.06
N MET A 660 8.39 20.21 27.41
CA MET A 660 8.80 20.46 28.79
C MET A 660 7.75 21.19 29.62
N ALA A 661 6.66 21.68 29.03
CA ALA A 661 5.66 22.51 29.70
C ALA A 661 5.13 21.93 31.03
N PRO A 662 4.85 20.61 31.16
CA PRO A 662 4.42 20.02 32.43
C PRO A 662 5.50 20.07 33.53
N PHE A 663 6.77 20.11 33.14
CA PHE A 663 7.93 20.04 34.03
C PHE A 663 8.60 21.40 34.29
N ARG A 664 8.22 22.45 33.54
CA ARG A 664 8.79 23.81 33.67
C ARG A 664 8.67 24.42 35.06
N ALA A 665 7.70 23.98 35.86
CA ALA A 665 7.46 24.48 37.21
C ALA A 665 8.22 23.71 38.30
N PHE A 666 8.71 22.50 38.01
CA PHE A 666 9.22 21.57 39.03
C PHE A 666 10.68 21.16 38.80
N CYS A 667 11.18 21.19 37.57
CA CYS A 667 12.51 20.70 37.23
C CYS A 667 13.46 21.84 36.82
N TYR A 668 14.26 22.35 37.77
CA TYR A 668 15.45 23.19 37.51
C TYR A 668 16.61 22.41 36.85
N LEU A 669 16.37 21.17 36.42
CA LEU A 669 17.39 20.15 36.21
C LEU A 669 18.18 20.29 34.90
N TRP A 670 17.70 21.06 33.91
CA TRP A 670 18.42 21.22 32.64
C TRP A 670 18.64 22.69 32.25
N ASN A 671 19.92 23.05 32.02
CA ASN A 671 20.37 24.33 31.46
C ASN A 671 20.00 24.48 29.96
N HIS A 672 18.87 23.94 29.52
CA HIS A 672 18.37 24.14 28.18
C HIS A 672 17.92 25.58 27.99
N ARG A 673 18.31 26.14 26.85
CA ARG A 673 18.06 27.54 26.51
C ARG A 673 17.40 27.62 25.15
N VAL A 674 16.57 28.63 25.00
CA VAL A 674 15.81 28.91 23.80
C VAL A 674 16.16 30.28 23.24
N LEU A 675 16.25 30.40 21.92
CA LEU A 675 16.49 31.65 21.22
C LEU A 675 15.17 32.37 20.94
N VAL A 676 15.12 33.65 21.33
CA VAL A 676 13.90 34.46 21.31
C VAL A 676 14.19 35.85 20.79
N TRP A 677 13.39 36.33 19.83
CA TRP A 677 13.40 37.74 19.46
C TRP A 677 12.17 38.47 19.99
N ALA A 678 12.37 39.58 20.68
CA ALA A 678 11.29 40.42 21.16
C ALA A 678 10.65 41.24 20.03
N LEU A 679 9.32 41.25 19.98
CA LEU A 679 8.51 41.96 19.00
C LEU A 679 7.90 43.22 19.62
N ARG A 680 7.89 44.29 18.84
CA ARG A 680 7.20 45.56 19.15
C ARG A 680 6.16 45.87 18.07
N PRO A 681 5.08 46.60 18.40
CA PRO A 681 4.15 47.09 17.39
C PRO A 681 4.84 48.04 16.42
N VAL A 682 4.43 48.02 15.14
CA VAL A 682 4.92 48.99 14.15
C VAL A 682 4.26 50.35 14.44
N LEU A 683 5.07 51.39 14.66
CA LEU A 683 4.68 52.75 15.10
C LEU A 683 3.92 53.58 14.03
N ALA A 684 3.20 52.95 13.10
CA ALA A 684 2.47 53.65 12.04
C ALA A 684 0.96 53.59 12.30
N THR A 685 0.37 54.74 12.63
CA THR A 685 -1.09 54.93 12.69
C THR A 685 -1.68 54.73 11.30
N GLY A 686 -2.64 53.81 11.14
CA GLY A 686 -3.31 53.50 9.88
C GLY A 686 -3.20 52.03 9.46
N ASP A 687 -3.01 51.76 8.16
CA ASP A 687 -3.10 50.42 7.55
C ASP A 687 -2.13 49.37 8.12
N ALA A 688 -1.02 49.77 8.77
CA ALA A 688 -0.06 48.85 9.39
C ALA A 688 -0.58 48.25 10.70
N GLU A 689 -1.36 49.02 11.45
CA GLU A 689 -2.08 48.59 12.65
C GLU A 689 -3.28 47.70 12.27
N ILE A 690 -3.91 47.99 11.14
CA ILE A 690 -5.00 47.20 10.53
C ILE A 690 -4.47 45.89 9.91
N ALA A 691 -3.22 45.85 9.43
CA ALA A 691 -2.55 44.65 8.91
C ALA A 691 -1.83 43.83 9.99
N GLY A 692 -1.89 44.25 11.26
CA GLY A 692 -1.31 43.52 12.39
C GLY A 692 0.21 43.45 12.45
N GLY A 693 0.89 44.38 11.78
CA GLY A 693 2.35 44.35 11.61
C GLY A 693 3.13 44.49 12.92
N ARG A 694 4.20 43.69 13.09
CA ARG A 694 5.19 43.81 14.16
C ARG A 694 6.57 44.15 13.60
N ALA A 695 7.45 44.65 14.45
CA ALA A 695 8.87 44.82 14.15
C ALA A 695 9.71 44.15 15.23
N LEU A 696 10.93 43.74 14.89
CA LEU A 696 11.88 43.29 15.90
C LEU A 696 12.33 44.46 16.77
N GLN A 697 12.52 44.19 18.06
CA GLN A 697 13.11 45.13 19.00
C GLN A 697 14.64 45.21 18.84
N SER A 698 15.27 44.08 18.52
CA SER A 698 16.70 43.94 18.23
C SER A 698 16.91 42.94 17.10
N THR A 699 17.99 43.10 16.33
CA THR A 699 18.43 42.10 15.34
C THR A 699 19.05 40.87 16.00
N GLU A 700 19.60 41.03 17.21
CA GLU A 700 20.22 39.93 17.94
C GLU A 700 19.18 39.17 18.77
N PRO A 701 19.14 37.82 18.69
CA PRO A 701 18.29 37.02 19.55
C PRO A 701 18.74 37.10 21.00
N GLN A 702 17.79 36.96 21.91
CA GLN A 702 18.07 36.73 23.32
C GLN A 702 18.02 35.24 23.61
N MET A 703 18.94 34.76 24.45
CA MET A 703 19.00 33.37 24.87
C MET A 703 18.43 33.24 26.28
N TRP A 704 17.28 32.59 26.41
CA TRP A 704 16.55 32.47 27.68
C TRP A 704 16.54 31.03 28.15
N ARG A 705 16.60 30.81 29.47
CA ARG A 705 16.41 29.47 30.02
C ARG A 705 14.93 29.08 29.96
N LEU A 706 14.62 27.78 29.92
CA LEU A 706 13.24 27.29 29.90
C LEU A 706 12.40 27.74 31.12
N ASP A 707 13.05 27.98 32.26
CA ASP A 707 12.47 28.47 33.50
C ASP A 707 12.42 30.02 33.61
N ASP A 708 12.76 30.76 32.55
CA ASP A 708 12.68 32.22 32.56
C ASP A 708 11.23 32.67 32.89
N PRO A 709 11.03 33.52 33.91
CA PRO A 709 9.70 33.97 34.32
C PRO A 709 8.86 34.60 33.20
N ARG A 710 9.52 35.17 32.18
CA ARG A 710 8.84 35.75 31.01
C ARG A 710 8.21 34.68 30.12
N LEU A 711 8.82 33.49 30.03
CA LEU A 711 8.29 32.35 29.28
C LEU A 711 7.22 31.60 30.07
N GLN A 712 7.36 31.50 31.39
CA GLN A 712 6.37 30.84 32.27
C GLN A 712 5.01 31.55 32.26
N ARG A 713 4.98 32.88 32.07
CA ARG A 713 3.75 33.66 31.96
C ARG A 713 2.97 33.40 30.67
N ILE A 714 3.58 32.79 29.66
CA ILE A 714 2.95 32.48 28.38
C ILE A 714 2.56 31.01 28.38
N ARG A 715 1.28 30.74 28.09
CA ARG A 715 0.79 29.37 27.95
C ARG A 715 1.44 28.72 26.73
N TRP A 716 1.85 27.46 26.83
CA TRP A 716 2.61 26.79 25.76
C TRP A 716 1.85 26.70 24.43
N TRP A 717 0.52 26.69 24.48
CA TRP A 717 -0.37 26.71 23.31
C TRP A 717 -0.70 28.11 22.78
N GLN A 718 -0.18 29.17 23.40
CA GLN A 718 -0.42 30.55 22.97
C GLN A 718 0.51 30.92 21.81
N VAL A 719 0.16 30.43 20.62
CA VAL A 719 0.86 30.69 19.35
C VAL A 719 -0.01 31.53 18.41
N SER A 720 0.63 32.34 17.59
CA SER A 720 -0.01 33.12 16.52
C SER A 720 0.96 33.38 15.37
N ALA A 721 0.44 33.85 14.25
CA ALA A 721 1.22 34.36 13.14
C ALA A 721 0.91 35.84 12.95
N CYS A 722 1.93 36.64 12.66
CA CYS A 722 1.76 38.03 12.27
C CYS A 722 2.83 38.41 11.24
N SER A 723 2.61 39.52 10.55
CA SER A 723 3.54 40.04 9.56
C SER A 723 4.64 40.83 10.25
N ILE A 724 5.90 40.66 9.82
CA ILE A 724 7.05 41.28 10.50
C ILE A 724 7.81 42.20 9.54
N GLN A 725 8.14 43.41 10.01
CA GLN A 725 8.83 44.42 9.25
C GLN A 725 10.24 44.00 8.80
N CYS A 726 10.50 44.22 7.50
CA CYS A 726 11.84 44.30 6.92
C CYS A 726 12.46 45.63 7.31
#